data_AF-A0A094A406-F1
#
_entry.id   AF-A0A094A406-F1
#
_cell.length_a   1.000
_cell.length_b   1.000
_cell.length_c   1.000
_cell.angle_alpha   90.00
_cell.angle_beta   90.00
_cell.angle_gamma   90.00
#
_symmetry.space_group_name_H-M   'P 1'
#
loop_
_entity.id
_entity.type
_entity.pdbx_description
1 polymer ?
#
loop_
_entity_poly.entity_id
_entity_poly.type
_entity_poly.pdbx_seq_one_letter_code
_entity_poly.pdbx_strand_id
1 'polypeptide(L)'
;MPASGITGSVLRRSLRAYQIYGANTGVGKTVMSTILCGALHRASPQEPVWYLKPVSTGPLDDADDGHLARFSPTTKTKTLFQFGEPVSPHIAARGATPLSDSSIQEKIQEHVTSCSQSGKGTLLVETAGGVHSPTPSGSSQADLYRPLRLPVLLVGDHRLGGISSSISAFESLHIRGYDLNHVLLFEDEQYQNHEYLRDYFGERGIPLLSLPPPPLQESNREADQERMADYYLEMSERKSVIDMATSLSTSHTSRLERLDSMADKAHKHIWYPFTQHRGITPEKLMTIDSAHGDFFQTVSPPTSETVLQPTLDGSASWWTQGLGHGSPALSLAAANAAGRYGHVMFASAIHEPALALAELLLENLQNPRMQRVFYSDNGSTGVEVAVKMALTAASVRYEYKDTQELGVIGLKGSYHGDTIGAMDCSEPSTYNERVHWYRGRGHWFDFPQVKMKEGEWVVEPPEGGEKEFGPAMKFKSLDEVFDMETRDESAAAETYRKHILETLDQLVRVEGKTFGALVMEPIMLGAGGMLLVDPLFQRTLINTIRESHSLFSASPAPTDPKTWTGLPILFDEVFTGITRLGPFSPSTLLGTQPDISVHAKLLTGGLVPLAATVASESIYDVFLGDEKRDALLHGHSYTAHAVGCAVAEASVKELLRIEGGEEWEAFRAP
;
A
#
# COMPACT_ATOMS: atom_id res chain seq x y z
N MET A 1 -17.74 8.37 2.52
CA MET A 1 -17.66 8.57 1.05
C MET A 1 -19.06 8.72 0.49
N PRO A 2 -19.39 9.78 -0.27
CA PRO A 2 -20.46 9.64 -1.25
C PRO A 2 -19.97 8.62 -2.29
N ALA A 3 -20.82 7.65 -2.62
CA ALA A 3 -20.57 6.66 -3.66
C ALA A 3 -20.56 7.32 -5.05
N SER A 4 -19.55 8.15 -5.35
CA SER A 4 -19.12 8.37 -6.74
C SER A 4 -18.56 7.05 -7.25
N GLY A 5 -18.96 6.64 -8.45
CA GLY A 5 -18.77 5.30 -8.98
C GLY A 5 -17.33 4.82 -8.83
N ILE A 6 -17.16 3.69 -8.16
CA ILE A 6 -15.85 3.04 -8.02
C ILE A 6 -15.34 2.75 -9.43
N THR A 7 -14.42 3.59 -9.91
CA THR A 7 -13.94 3.49 -11.28
C THR A 7 -12.74 2.55 -11.32
N GLY A 8 -12.89 1.44 -12.04
CA GLY A 8 -11.86 0.42 -12.20
C GLY A 8 -11.28 0.39 -13.61
N SER A 9 -10.45 -0.62 -13.85
CA SER A 9 -9.87 -0.89 -15.17
C SER A 9 -10.96 -1.07 -16.23
N VAL A 10 -10.70 -0.53 -17.41
CA VAL A 10 -11.62 -0.53 -18.55
C VAL A 10 -11.29 -1.64 -19.56
N LEU A 11 -10.58 -2.69 -19.13
CA LEU A 11 -10.26 -3.81 -20.01
C LEU A 11 -11.52 -4.57 -20.42
N ARG A 12 -11.69 -4.73 -21.73
CA ARG A 12 -12.83 -5.38 -22.39
C ARG A 12 -12.32 -6.43 -23.35
N ARG A 13 -13.08 -7.50 -23.60
CA ARG A 13 -12.69 -8.54 -24.57
C ARG A 13 -12.89 -8.12 -26.02
N SER A 14 -13.93 -7.34 -26.28
CA SER A 14 -14.26 -6.87 -27.62
C SER A 14 -13.55 -5.57 -28.00
N LEU A 15 -13.15 -4.75 -27.01
CA LEU A 15 -12.62 -3.41 -27.24
C LEU A 15 -11.14 -3.31 -26.86
N ARG A 16 -10.30 -3.04 -27.87
CA ARG A 16 -8.89 -2.69 -27.69
C ARG A 16 -8.82 -1.20 -27.37
N ALA A 17 -8.49 -0.84 -26.13
CA ALA A 17 -8.38 0.55 -25.72
C ALA A 17 -6.92 0.91 -25.41
N TYR A 18 -6.45 2.05 -25.96
CA TYR A 18 -5.09 2.57 -25.77
C TYR A 18 -5.13 4.03 -25.35
N GLN A 19 -4.22 4.41 -24.46
CA GLN A 19 -4.06 5.79 -24.01
C GLN A 19 -2.89 6.45 -24.74
N ILE A 20 -3.14 7.57 -25.41
CA ILE A 20 -2.11 8.39 -26.07
C ILE A 20 -1.59 9.43 -25.07
N TYR A 21 -0.32 9.30 -24.70
CA TYR A 21 0.42 10.30 -23.92
C TYR A 21 1.40 11.05 -24.82
N GLY A 22 1.68 12.30 -24.47
CA GLY A 22 2.77 13.07 -25.08
C GLY A 22 3.89 13.26 -24.07
N ALA A 23 5.14 13.19 -24.53
CA ALA A 23 6.29 13.60 -23.73
C ALA A 23 6.19 15.08 -23.31
N ASN A 24 5.58 15.91 -24.17
CA ASN A 24 5.29 17.31 -23.90
C ASN A 24 4.09 17.80 -24.73
N THR A 25 3.71 19.07 -24.58
CA THR A 25 2.82 19.77 -25.52
C THR A 25 3.53 19.99 -26.85
N GLY A 26 2.77 19.94 -27.96
CA GLY A 26 3.29 20.20 -29.30
C GLY A 26 4.16 19.10 -29.90
N VAL A 27 4.24 17.92 -29.28
CA VAL A 27 4.93 16.73 -29.86
C VAL A 27 4.13 16.05 -30.99
N GLY A 28 2.90 16.53 -31.26
CA GLY A 28 2.04 16.04 -32.34
C GLY A 28 1.19 14.82 -32.01
N LYS A 29 0.65 14.76 -30.77
CA LYS A 29 -0.32 13.72 -30.37
C LYS A 29 -1.47 13.56 -31.35
N THR A 30 -2.18 14.64 -31.64
CA THR A 30 -3.35 14.65 -32.55
C THR A 30 -3.00 14.17 -33.96
N VAL A 31 -1.81 14.53 -34.46
CA VAL A 31 -1.30 14.07 -35.76
C VAL A 31 -1.08 12.56 -35.73
N MET A 32 -0.40 12.04 -34.69
CA MET A 32 -0.18 10.60 -34.52
C MET A 32 -1.48 9.82 -34.33
N SER A 33 -2.42 10.34 -33.53
CA SER A 33 -3.75 9.76 -33.33
C SER A 33 -4.51 9.66 -34.65
N THR A 34 -4.45 10.70 -35.50
CA THR A 34 -5.10 10.72 -36.83
C THR A 34 -4.50 9.64 -37.76
N ILE A 35 -3.18 9.55 -37.84
CA ILE A 35 -2.48 8.53 -38.64
C ILE A 35 -2.86 7.12 -38.18
N LEU A 36 -2.81 6.89 -36.87
CA LEU A 36 -3.14 5.59 -36.28
C LEU A 36 -4.60 5.22 -36.51
N CYS A 37 -5.54 6.16 -36.40
CA CYS A 37 -6.95 5.90 -36.70
C CYS A 37 -7.16 5.41 -38.13
N GLY A 38 -6.51 6.04 -39.12
CA GLY A 38 -6.53 5.60 -40.50
C GLY A 38 -5.93 4.20 -40.69
N ALA A 39 -4.77 3.94 -40.07
CA ALA A 39 -4.09 2.65 -40.16
C ALA A 39 -4.89 1.52 -39.47
N LEU A 40 -5.51 1.79 -38.32
CA LEU A 40 -6.37 0.85 -37.62
C LEU A 40 -7.59 0.45 -38.46
N HIS A 41 -8.20 1.42 -39.15
CA HIS A 41 -9.31 1.13 -40.07
C HIS A 41 -8.84 0.23 -41.23
N ARG A 42 -7.65 0.47 -41.79
CA ARG A 42 -7.10 -0.38 -42.86
C ARG A 42 -6.73 -1.77 -42.38
N ALA A 43 -6.16 -1.88 -41.18
CA ALA A 43 -5.79 -3.15 -40.57
C ALA A 43 -7.03 -3.98 -40.18
N SER A 44 -8.17 -3.35 -39.91
CA SER A 44 -9.43 -4.03 -39.56
C SER A 44 -10.66 -3.28 -40.12
N PRO A 45 -10.93 -3.37 -41.44
CA PRO A 45 -11.95 -2.53 -42.11
C PRO A 45 -13.38 -2.72 -41.62
N GLN A 46 -13.67 -3.88 -41.04
CA GLN A 46 -15.00 -4.24 -40.53
C GLN A 46 -15.22 -3.78 -39.09
N GLU A 47 -14.19 -3.27 -38.42
CA GLU A 47 -14.24 -2.91 -37.01
C GLU A 47 -14.24 -1.38 -36.85
N PRO A 48 -15.15 -0.81 -36.04
CA PRO A 48 -15.12 0.61 -35.72
C PRO A 48 -13.83 1.04 -35.01
N VAL A 49 -13.40 2.26 -35.34
CA VAL A 49 -12.34 2.99 -34.64
C VAL A 49 -12.98 4.20 -33.96
N TRP A 50 -12.74 4.32 -32.66
CA TRP A 50 -13.18 5.45 -31.84
C TRP A 50 -12.00 6.27 -31.38
N TYR A 51 -12.24 7.57 -31.25
CA TYR A 51 -11.32 8.51 -30.65
C TYR A 51 -12.04 9.29 -29.54
N LEU A 52 -11.44 9.30 -28.36
CA LEU A 52 -11.94 10.02 -27.20
C LEU A 52 -10.90 11.05 -26.76
N LYS A 53 -11.33 12.31 -26.66
CA LYS A 53 -10.61 13.38 -25.97
C LYS A 53 -11.32 13.67 -24.64
N PRO A 54 -10.85 13.15 -23.50
CA PRO A 54 -11.55 13.39 -22.23
C PRO A 54 -11.58 14.87 -21.87
N VAL A 55 -10.45 15.57 -22.03
CA VAL A 55 -10.32 17.00 -21.74
C VAL A 55 -9.66 17.70 -22.91
N SER A 56 -10.28 18.78 -23.37
CA SER A 56 -9.82 19.64 -24.45
C SER A 56 -9.85 21.10 -24.01
N THR A 57 -8.85 21.89 -24.43
CA THR A 57 -8.75 23.32 -24.14
C THR A 57 -8.47 24.10 -25.42
N GLY A 58 -9.00 25.32 -25.52
CA GLY A 58 -8.91 26.18 -26.70
C GLY A 58 -10.23 26.32 -27.47
N PRO A 59 -10.24 27.12 -28.54
CA PRO A 59 -11.43 27.35 -29.35
C PRO A 59 -11.87 26.06 -30.07
N LEU A 60 -13.17 25.94 -30.36
CA LEU A 60 -13.75 24.76 -31.03
C LEU A 60 -13.15 24.49 -32.42
N ASP A 61 -12.70 25.54 -33.11
CA ASP A 61 -12.07 25.42 -34.42
C ASP A 61 -10.71 24.69 -34.36
N ASP A 62 -10.08 24.66 -33.18
CA ASP A 62 -8.81 23.99 -32.89
C ASP A 62 -9.00 22.69 -32.10
N ALA A 63 -10.26 22.24 -31.90
CA ALA A 63 -10.55 21.05 -31.12
C ALA A 63 -10.08 19.77 -31.85
N ASP A 64 -9.40 18.90 -31.09
CA ASP A 64 -8.77 17.69 -31.64
C ASP A 64 -9.77 16.72 -32.29
N ASP A 65 -10.99 16.63 -31.77
CA ASP A 65 -12.04 15.79 -32.33
C ASP A 65 -12.57 16.31 -33.67
N GLY A 66 -12.65 17.64 -33.82
CA GLY A 66 -12.94 18.31 -35.09
C GLY A 66 -11.84 18.08 -36.12
N HIS A 67 -10.57 18.09 -35.69
CA HIS A 67 -9.43 17.73 -36.54
C HIS A 67 -9.51 16.29 -37.03
N LEU A 68 -9.71 15.32 -36.14
CA LEU A 68 -9.84 13.91 -36.53
C LEU A 68 -11.09 13.66 -37.38
N ALA A 69 -12.22 14.31 -37.09
CA ALA A 69 -13.43 14.16 -37.91
C ALA A 69 -13.23 14.64 -39.36
N ARG A 70 -12.34 15.63 -39.57
CA ARG A 70 -11.97 16.13 -40.89
C ARG A 70 -11.06 15.16 -41.65
N PHE A 71 -10.00 14.68 -41.00
CA PHE A 71 -8.93 13.93 -41.67
C PHE A 71 -9.03 12.40 -41.56
N SER A 72 -9.86 11.90 -40.67
CA SER A 72 -10.18 10.47 -40.52
C SER A 72 -11.70 10.31 -40.39
N PRO A 73 -12.49 10.58 -41.45
CA PRO A 73 -13.95 10.70 -41.38
C PRO A 73 -14.67 9.39 -41.00
N THR A 74 -14.00 8.25 -41.10
CA THR A 74 -14.52 6.94 -40.66
C THR A 74 -14.38 6.73 -39.15
N THR A 75 -13.59 7.55 -38.46
CA THR A 75 -13.39 7.51 -37.02
C THR A 75 -14.52 8.21 -36.28
N LYS A 76 -15.07 7.54 -35.27
CA LYS A 76 -16.08 8.12 -34.39
C LYS A 76 -15.38 8.91 -33.28
N THR A 77 -15.41 10.24 -33.38
CA THR A 77 -14.74 11.14 -32.43
C THR A 77 -15.70 11.63 -31.34
N LYS A 78 -15.17 11.86 -30.12
CA LYS A 78 -15.93 12.47 -29.02
C LYS A 78 -15.01 13.24 -28.08
N THR A 79 -15.39 14.47 -27.73
CA THR A 79 -14.82 15.20 -26.58
C THR A 79 -15.79 15.13 -25.40
N LEU A 80 -15.28 14.85 -24.18
CA LEU A 80 -16.12 14.81 -22.97
C LEU A 80 -16.26 16.19 -22.34
N PHE A 81 -15.14 16.90 -22.16
CA PHE A 81 -15.11 18.22 -21.55
C PHE A 81 -14.26 19.18 -22.40
N GLN A 82 -14.88 20.28 -22.85
CA GLN A 82 -14.24 21.33 -23.65
C GLN A 82 -14.20 22.63 -22.85
N PHE A 83 -13.03 23.26 -22.79
CA PHE A 83 -12.85 24.60 -22.23
C PHE A 83 -12.40 25.56 -23.34
N GLY A 84 -12.92 26.79 -23.35
CA GLY A 84 -12.69 27.73 -24.45
C GLY A 84 -11.30 28.39 -24.48
N GLU A 85 -10.62 28.48 -23.34
CA GLU A 85 -9.32 29.14 -23.25
C GLU A 85 -8.17 28.20 -23.67
N PRO A 86 -7.24 28.62 -24.56
CA PRO A 86 -6.12 27.81 -25.05
C PRO A 86 -4.96 27.76 -24.03
N VAL A 87 -5.24 27.26 -22.83
CA VAL A 87 -4.31 27.13 -21.70
C VAL A 87 -4.37 25.72 -21.12
N SER A 88 -3.50 25.39 -20.16
CA SER A 88 -3.55 24.08 -19.50
C SER A 88 -4.88 23.85 -18.76
N PRO A 89 -5.38 22.61 -18.64
CA PRO A 89 -6.71 22.32 -18.09
C PRO A 89 -7.04 22.95 -16.73
N HIS A 90 -6.11 22.92 -15.76
CA HIS A 90 -6.33 23.53 -14.44
C HIS A 90 -6.52 25.06 -14.48
N ILE A 91 -6.01 25.74 -15.51
CA ILE A 91 -6.22 27.19 -15.71
C ILE A 91 -7.56 27.39 -16.42
N ALA A 92 -7.81 26.63 -17.49
CA ALA A 92 -9.03 26.74 -18.28
C ALA A 92 -10.29 26.40 -17.46
N ALA A 93 -10.15 25.57 -16.43
CA ALA A 93 -11.22 25.23 -15.50
C ALA A 93 -11.45 26.31 -14.41
N ARG A 94 -10.59 27.34 -14.29
CA ARG A 94 -10.80 28.43 -13.32
C ARG A 94 -12.06 29.21 -13.70
N GLY A 95 -12.99 29.31 -12.77
CA GLY A 95 -14.28 29.97 -12.99
C GLY A 95 -15.34 29.09 -13.68
N ALA A 96 -15.01 27.86 -14.04
CA ALA A 96 -15.99 26.84 -14.41
C ALA A 96 -16.47 26.07 -13.16
N THR A 97 -17.53 25.28 -13.31
CA THR A 97 -17.96 24.33 -12.26
C THR A 97 -16.80 23.37 -11.95
N PRO A 98 -16.43 23.17 -10.68
CA PRO A 98 -15.36 22.25 -10.30
C PRO A 98 -15.60 20.85 -10.90
N LEU A 99 -14.58 20.33 -11.57
CA LEU A 99 -14.62 19.02 -12.21
C LEU A 99 -13.60 18.11 -11.50
N SER A 100 -14.10 17.09 -10.80
CA SER A 100 -13.25 16.12 -10.12
C SER A 100 -12.67 15.09 -11.08
N ASP A 101 -11.58 14.46 -10.66
CA ASP A 101 -10.98 13.35 -11.40
C ASP A 101 -11.94 12.17 -11.53
N SER A 102 -12.69 11.85 -10.47
CA SER A 102 -13.69 10.78 -10.48
C SER A 102 -14.78 11.02 -11.52
N SER A 103 -15.27 12.24 -11.69
CA SER A 103 -16.27 12.55 -12.72
C SER A 103 -15.73 12.36 -14.14
N ILE A 104 -14.45 12.66 -14.38
CA ILE A 104 -13.81 12.41 -15.68
C ILE A 104 -13.69 10.90 -15.92
N GLN A 105 -13.22 10.16 -14.91
CA GLN A 105 -13.06 8.71 -14.96
C GLN A 105 -14.40 8.00 -15.24
N GLU A 106 -15.48 8.38 -14.55
CA GLU A 106 -16.83 7.85 -14.78
C GLU A 106 -17.29 8.05 -16.23
N LYS A 107 -17.09 9.26 -16.78
CA LYS A 107 -17.46 9.56 -18.18
C LYS A 107 -16.63 8.79 -19.21
N ILE A 108 -15.36 8.51 -18.91
CA ILE A 108 -14.54 7.62 -19.75
C ILE A 108 -15.11 6.20 -19.68
N GLN A 109 -15.43 5.69 -18.49
CA GLN A 109 -15.96 4.34 -18.32
C GLN A 109 -17.33 4.15 -19.00
N GLU A 110 -18.21 5.15 -18.93
CA GLU A 110 -19.47 5.19 -19.69
C GLU A 110 -19.21 5.06 -21.20
N HIS A 111 -18.23 5.81 -21.72
CA HIS A 111 -17.90 5.78 -23.14
C HIS A 111 -17.28 4.46 -23.59
N VAL A 112 -16.32 3.91 -22.84
CA VAL A 112 -15.73 2.59 -23.09
C VAL A 112 -16.84 1.53 -23.14
N THR A 113 -17.75 1.56 -22.17
CA THR A 113 -18.85 0.59 -22.08
C THR A 113 -19.75 0.68 -23.32
N SER A 114 -20.11 1.90 -23.74
CA SER A 114 -20.86 2.13 -24.98
C SER A 114 -20.14 1.62 -26.23
N CYS A 115 -18.82 1.80 -26.32
CA CYS A 115 -18.02 1.29 -27.42
C CYS A 115 -18.00 -0.24 -27.44
N SER A 116 -17.76 -0.91 -26.30
CA SER A 116 -17.76 -2.39 -26.23
C SER A 116 -19.12 -3.01 -26.56
N GLN A 117 -20.22 -2.33 -26.20
CA GLN A 117 -21.58 -2.77 -26.56
C GLN A 117 -21.87 -2.67 -28.07
N SER A 118 -21.12 -1.83 -28.78
CA SER A 118 -21.25 -1.67 -30.24
C SER A 118 -20.51 -2.76 -31.03
N GLY A 119 -19.81 -3.68 -30.36
CA GLY A 119 -19.06 -4.78 -30.96
C GLY A 119 -17.54 -4.59 -30.90
N LYS A 120 -16.83 -5.45 -31.64
CA LYS A 120 -15.36 -5.44 -31.65
C LYS A 120 -14.83 -4.16 -32.28
N GLY A 121 -13.78 -3.57 -31.69
CA GLY A 121 -13.13 -2.40 -32.29
C GLY A 121 -11.96 -1.86 -31.48
N THR A 122 -11.51 -0.66 -31.84
CA THR A 122 -10.37 0.00 -31.20
C THR A 122 -10.73 1.41 -30.75
N LEU A 123 -10.40 1.76 -29.51
CA LEU A 123 -10.56 3.08 -28.92
C LEU A 123 -9.19 3.69 -28.62
N LEU A 124 -8.93 4.88 -29.14
CA LEU A 124 -7.82 5.72 -28.71
C LEU A 124 -8.32 6.79 -27.75
N VAL A 125 -7.73 6.87 -26.57
CA VAL A 125 -8.02 7.91 -25.57
C VAL A 125 -6.83 8.86 -25.54
N GLU A 126 -7.01 10.11 -25.95
CA GLU A 126 -5.91 11.08 -26.01
C GLU A 126 -5.89 12.02 -24.81
N THR A 127 -4.74 12.11 -24.15
CA THR A 127 -4.51 13.03 -23.02
C THR A 127 -4.30 14.49 -23.46
N ALA A 128 -4.42 15.43 -22.53
CA ALA A 128 -4.22 16.86 -22.77
C ALA A 128 -2.83 17.33 -22.30
N GLY A 129 -1.97 17.81 -23.20
CA GLY A 129 -0.60 18.21 -22.83
C GLY A 129 0.37 17.03 -22.65
N GLY A 130 1.24 17.07 -21.63
CA GLY A 130 2.23 16.04 -21.31
C GLY A 130 1.83 15.16 -20.11
N VAL A 131 2.64 14.14 -19.81
CA VAL A 131 2.39 13.15 -18.72
C VAL A 131 1.99 13.78 -17.39
N HIS A 132 2.69 14.85 -16.98
CA HIS A 132 2.42 15.56 -15.72
C HIS A 132 1.66 16.88 -15.88
N SER A 133 1.07 17.15 -17.05
CA SER A 133 0.21 18.32 -17.18
C SER A 133 -0.94 18.24 -16.16
N PRO A 134 -1.28 19.36 -15.49
CA PRO A 134 -2.36 19.34 -14.52
C PRO A 134 -3.73 19.12 -15.17
N THR A 135 -4.55 18.32 -14.52
CA THR A 135 -5.96 18.09 -14.86
C THR A 135 -6.82 19.31 -14.49
N PRO A 136 -8.11 19.36 -14.86
CA PRO A 136 -9.03 20.39 -14.36
C PRO A 136 -9.07 20.52 -12.83
N SER A 137 -8.86 19.42 -12.08
CA SER A 137 -8.84 19.41 -10.61
C SER A 137 -7.50 19.87 -10.02
N GLY A 138 -6.45 19.97 -10.85
CA GLY A 138 -5.08 20.31 -10.44
C GLY A 138 -4.20 19.10 -10.13
N SER A 139 -4.75 17.88 -10.12
CA SER A 139 -3.96 16.64 -10.02
C SER A 139 -3.10 16.41 -11.27
N SER A 140 -2.18 15.45 -11.21
CA SER A 140 -1.43 15.03 -12.39
C SER A 140 -2.29 14.16 -13.30
N GLN A 141 -2.20 14.34 -14.63
CA GLN A 141 -2.88 13.43 -15.56
C GLN A 141 -2.48 11.96 -15.36
N ALA A 142 -1.20 11.70 -15.11
CA ALA A 142 -0.73 10.34 -14.85
C ALA A 142 -1.43 9.69 -13.64
N ASP A 143 -1.91 10.48 -12.68
CA ASP A 143 -2.64 10.00 -11.51
C ASP A 143 -4.15 9.87 -11.82
N LEU A 144 -4.75 10.84 -12.54
CA LEU A 144 -6.15 10.78 -13.00
C LEU A 144 -6.47 9.49 -13.76
N TYR A 145 -5.62 9.06 -14.68
CA TYR A 145 -5.90 7.87 -15.50
C TYR A 145 -5.48 6.55 -14.85
N ARG A 146 -4.87 6.59 -13.65
CA ARG A 146 -4.26 5.42 -13.01
C ARG A 146 -5.25 4.31 -12.66
N PRO A 147 -6.49 4.58 -12.22
CA PRO A 147 -7.49 3.53 -11.99
C PRO A 147 -7.87 2.76 -13.27
N LEU A 148 -7.85 3.43 -14.43
CA LEU A 148 -8.20 2.83 -15.72
C LEU A 148 -7.11 1.90 -16.26
N ARG A 149 -5.84 2.21 -15.95
CA ARG A 149 -4.62 1.46 -16.33
C ARG A 149 -4.64 0.95 -17.77
N LEU A 150 -4.97 1.84 -18.70
CA LEU A 150 -4.89 1.57 -20.13
C LEU A 150 -3.43 1.42 -20.58
N PRO A 151 -3.12 0.50 -21.53
CA PRO A 151 -1.81 0.45 -22.15
C PRO A 151 -1.52 1.76 -22.91
N VAL A 152 -0.27 2.22 -22.83
CA VAL A 152 0.12 3.55 -23.32
C VAL A 152 0.82 3.48 -24.68
N LEU A 153 0.45 4.41 -25.56
CA LEU A 153 1.24 4.81 -26.73
C LEU A 153 1.84 6.19 -26.42
N LEU A 154 3.17 6.27 -26.32
CA LEU A 154 3.86 7.50 -25.94
C LEU A 154 4.37 8.23 -27.19
N VAL A 155 3.89 9.45 -27.43
CA VAL A 155 4.41 10.34 -28.46
C VAL A 155 5.60 11.10 -27.91
N GLY A 156 6.80 10.73 -28.34
CA GLY A 156 8.05 11.35 -27.95
C GLY A 156 8.29 12.70 -28.64
N ASP A 157 9.34 13.40 -28.23
CA ASP A 157 9.74 14.69 -28.80
C ASP A 157 10.93 14.55 -29.76
N HIS A 158 10.74 14.94 -31.01
CA HIS A 158 11.74 14.82 -32.07
C HIS A 158 12.74 15.99 -32.09
N ARG A 159 12.46 17.06 -31.35
CA ARG A 159 13.27 18.29 -31.32
C ARG A 159 14.48 18.15 -30.39
N LEU A 160 15.34 19.17 -30.38
CA LEU A 160 16.45 19.26 -29.43
C LEU A 160 15.97 19.12 -27.97
N GLY A 161 16.64 18.28 -27.19
CA GLY A 161 16.24 17.93 -25.82
C GLY A 161 15.16 16.83 -25.75
N GLY A 162 14.64 16.38 -26.89
CA GLY A 162 13.51 15.46 -26.95
C GLY A 162 13.81 14.02 -26.54
N ILE A 163 15.07 13.58 -26.62
CA ILE A 163 15.52 12.31 -26.03
C ILE A 163 15.23 12.29 -24.53
N SER A 164 15.69 13.32 -23.82
CA SER A 164 15.53 13.41 -22.37
C SER A 164 14.06 13.50 -21.97
N SER A 165 13.27 14.35 -22.64
CA SER A 165 11.86 14.51 -22.29
C SER A 165 11.06 13.23 -22.54
N SER A 166 11.38 12.48 -23.59
CA SER A 166 10.72 11.20 -23.91
C SER A 166 11.04 10.12 -22.88
N ILE A 167 12.30 10.02 -22.46
CA ILE A 167 12.73 9.07 -21.41
C ILE A 167 12.10 9.42 -20.06
N SER A 168 12.15 10.69 -19.65
CA SER A 168 11.54 11.13 -18.39
C SER A 168 10.02 10.91 -18.38
N ALA A 169 9.33 11.15 -19.50
CA ALA A 169 7.90 10.85 -19.64
C ALA A 169 7.60 9.36 -19.48
N PHE A 170 8.43 8.49 -20.08
CA PHE A 170 8.33 7.04 -19.88
C PHE A 170 8.53 6.64 -18.41
N GLU A 171 9.60 7.10 -17.77
CA GLU A 171 9.91 6.76 -16.37
C GLU A 171 8.79 7.22 -15.42
N SER A 172 8.23 8.41 -15.66
CA SER A 172 7.09 8.95 -14.93
C SER A 172 5.82 8.10 -15.03
N LEU A 173 5.56 7.50 -16.19
CA LEU A 173 4.46 6.56 -16.39
C LEU A 173 4.79 5.19 -15.78
N HIS A 174 6.02 4.72 -15.93
CA HIS A 174 6.44 3.41 -15.45
C HIS A 174 6.41 3.32 -13.92
N ILE A 175 6.87 4.36 -13.22
CA ILE A 175 6.82 4.42 -11.75
C ILE A 175 5.40 4.43 -11.19
N ARG A 176 4.41 4.83 -12.01
CA ARG A 176 2.98 4.75 -11.69
C ARG A 176 2.36 3.42 -12.09
N GLY A 177 3.11 2.50 -12.67
CA GLY A 177 2.64 1.17 -13.05
C GLY A 177 1.88 1.12 -14.37
N TYR A 178 2.09 2.07 -15.28
CA TYR A 178 1.59 1.95 -16.66
C TYR A 178 2.49 1.03 -17.50
N ASP A 179 1.85 0.29 -18.40
CA ASP A 179 2.54 -0.51 -19.42
C ASP A 179 2.64 0.32 -20.71
N LEU A 180 3.86 0.66 -21.13
CA LEU A 180 4.10 1.26 -22.45
C LEU A 180 4.10 0.17 -23.51
N ASN A 181 3.26 0.32 -24.52
CA ASN A 181 3.16 -0.63 -25.61
C ASN A 181 4.00 -0.21 -26.81
N HIS A 182 3.99 1.08 -27.20
CA HIS A 182 4.82 1.62 -28.28
C HIS A 182 5.25 3.06 -27.99
N VAL A 183 6.36 3.48 -28.61
CA VAL A 183 6.76 4.88 -28.73
C VAL A 183 6.56 5.36 -30.17
N LEU A 184 5.99 6.55 -30.31
CA LEU A 184 5.71 7.21 -31.59
C LEU A 184 6.57 8.46 -31.68
N LEU A 185 7.24 8.68 -32.80
CA LEU A 185 8.13 9.83 -32.94
C LEU A 185 8.18 10.34 -34.37
N PHE A 186 8.30 11.65 -34.56
CA PHE A 186 8.64 12.17 -35.87
C PHE A 186 10.14 12.06 -36.14
N GLU A 187 10.50 11.83 -37.38
CA GLU A 187 11.86 11.87 -37.86
C GLU A 187 12.31 13.32 -37.97
N ASP A 188 13.58 13.54 -37.67
CA ASP A 188 14.23 14.84 -37.78
C ASP A 188 15.63 14.56 -38.33
N GLU A 189 15.94 15.14 -39.48
CA GLU A 189 17.21 14.91 -40.19
C GLU A 189 18.41 15.49 -39.43
N GLN A 190 18.19 16.52 -38.61
CA GLN A 190 19.26 17.21 -37.88
C GLN A 190 19.60 16.49 -36.57
N TYR A 191 18.60 16.15 -35.76
CA TYR A 191 18.79 15.60 -34.42
C TYR A 191 18.76 14.08 -34.39
N GLN A 192 18.02 13.45 -35.31
CA GLN A 192 17.92 11.99 -35.43
C GLN A 192 17.57 11.28 -34.10
N ASN A 193 16.78 11.92 -33.23
CA ASN A 193 16.40 11.36 -31.92
C ASN A 193 15.79 9.96 -32.03
N HIS A 194 15.12 9.67 -33.15
CA HIS A 194 14.49 8.39 -33.44
C HIS A 194 15.46 7.22 -33.55
N GLU A 195 16.72 7.45 -33.94
CA GLU A 195 17.73 6.39 -33.97
C GLU A 195 18.11 5.98 -32.55
N TYR A 196 18.51 6.95 -31.71
CA TYR A 196 18.87 6.70 -30.31
C TYR A 196 17.72 6.10 -29.51
N LEU A 197 16.52 6.68 -29.61
CA LEU A 197 15.37 6.22 -28.84
C LEU A 197 14.90 4.84 -29.28
N ARG A 198 15.09 4.45 -30.55
CA ARG A 198 14.73 3.11 -31.02
C ARG A 198 15.56 2.05 -30.31
N ASP A 199 16.86 2.27 -30.16
CA ASP A 199 17.73 1.34 -29.44
C ASP A 199 17.41 1.35 -27.93
N TYR A 200 17.28 2.54 -27.33
CA TYR A 200 16.96 2.68 -25.90
C TYR A 200 15.68 1.94 -25.49
N PHE A 201 14.59 2.12 -26.25
CA PHE A 201 13.32 1.45 -25.98
C PHE A 201 13.34 -0.02 -26.43
N GLY A 202 14.06 -0.34 -27.51
CA GLY A 202 14.25 -1.70 -27.99
C GLY A 202 14.91 -2.63 -26.98
N GLU A 203 15.93 -2.17 -26.25
CA GLU A 203 16.56 -2.90 -25.14
C GLU A 203 15.57 -3.24 -24.01
N ARG A 204 14.48 -2.46 -23.89
CA ARG A 204 13.42 -2.62 -22.90
C ARG A 204 12.20 -3.36 -23.46
N GLY A 205 12.29 -3.89 -24.69
CA GLY A 205 11.20 -4.59 -25.36
C GLY A 205 10.04 -3.68 -25.79
N ILE A 206 10.28 -2.36 -25.90
CA ILE A 206 9.28 -1.37 -26.30
C ILE A 206 9.58 -0.94 -27.75
N PRO A 207 8.75 -1.33 -28.74
CA PRO A 207 8.93 -0.92 -30.12
C PRO A 207 8.73 0.59 -30.33
N LEU A 208 9.53 1.17 -31.23
CA LEU A 208 9.42 2.57 -31.66
C LEU A 208 9.05 2.66 -33.14
N LEU A 209 7.98 3.40 -33.44
CA LEU A 209 7.60 3.81 -34.79
C LEU A 209 8.05 5.25 -35.03
N SER A 210 8.90 5.44 -36.06
CA SER A 210 9.28 6.76 -36.55
C SER A 210 8.56 7.07 -37.87
N LEU A 211 8.17 8.32 -38.07
CA LEU A 211 7.49 8.81 -39.28
C LEU A 211 8.07 10.16 -39.71
N PRO A 212 8.16 10.47 -41.02
CA PRO A 212 8.47 11.82 -41.47
C PRO A 212 7.58 12.88 -40.80
N PRO A 213 8.07 14.11 -40.58
CA PRO A 213 7.25 15.16 -39.97
C PRO A 213 6.12 15.61 -40.91
N PRO A 214 5.01 16.15 -40.37
CA PRO A 214 3.95 16.72 -41.20
C PRO A 214 4.47 17.89 -42.06
N PRO A 215 3.85 18.17 -43.21
CA PRO A 215 4.25 19.28 -44.08
C PRO A 215 4.14 20.63 -43.34
N LEU A 216 4.94 21.60 -43.77
CA LEU A 216 4.84 22.97 -43.26
C LEU A 216 3.46 23.58 -43.59
N GLN A 217 2.95 24.37 -42.65
CA GLN A 217 1.65 25.01 -42.75
C GLN A 217 1.60 25.99 -43.95
N GLU A 218 0.55 25.92 -44.76
CA GLU A 218 0.29 26.91 -45.81
C GLU A 218 -0.44 28.16 -45.32
N SER A 219 -0.23 29.24 -46.06
CA SER A 219 -1.00 30.48 -45.88
C SER A 219 -2.48 30.33 -46.31
N ASN A 220 -2.77 29.46 -47.27
CA ASN A 220 -4.13 29.15 -47.72
C ASN A 220 -4.67 27.93 -46.96
N ARG A 221 -5.80 28.12 -46.26
CA ARG A 221 -6.43 27.09 -45.41
C ARG A 221 -6.92 25.85 -46.17
N GLU A 222 -7.41 25.99 -47.40
CA GLU A 222 -7.88 24.85 -48.21
C GLU A 222 -6.68 24.04 -48.72
N ALA A 223 -5.65 24.72 -49.24
CA ALA A 223 -4.42 24.06 -49.68
C ALA A 223 -3.68 23.37 -48.52
N ASP A 224 -3.66 23.98 -47.34
CA ASP A 224 -3.11 23.38 -46.12
C ASP A 224 -3.83 22.07 -45.77
N GLN A 225 -5.17 22.08 -45.83
CA GLN A 225 -6.00 20.92 -45.55
C GLN A 225 -5.78 19.80 -46.58
N GLU A 226 -5.72 20.12 -47.86
CA GLU A 226 -5.45 19.10 -48.90
C GLU A 226 -4.10 18.42 -48.67
N ARG A 227 -3.04 19.20 -48.40
CA ARG A 227 -1.71 18.62 -48.13
C ARG A 227 -1.64 17.79 -46.87
N MET A 228 -2.31 18.24 -45.81
CA MET A 228 -2.41 17.45 -44.58
C MET A 228 -3.20 16.16 -44.82
N ALA A 229 -4.27 16.19 -45.62
CA ALA A 229 -5.03 14.99 -45.98
C ALA A 229 -4.17 13.99 -46.78
N ASP A 230 -3.41 14.46 -47.77
CA ASP A 230 -2.48 13.62 -48.53
C ASP A 230 -1.40 13.01 -47.62
N TYR A 231 -0.84 13.81 -46.71
CA TYR A 231 0.13 13.34 -45.72
C TYR A 231 -0.47 12.26 -44.81
N TYR A 232 -1.68 12.47 -44.26
CA TYR A 232 -2.36 11.47 -43.43
C TYR A 232 -2.65 10.18 -44.20
N LEU A 233 -3.08 10.31 -45.46
CA LEU A 233 -3.33 9.18 -46.33
C LEU A 233 -2.06 8.36 -46.52
N GLU A 234 -0.97 8.99 -46.95
CA GLU A 234 0.33 8.35 -47.17
C GLU A 234 0.84 7.68 -45.89
N MET A 235 0.87 8.40 -44.77
CA MET A 235 1.38 7.85 -43.51
C MET A 235 0.53 6.68 -43.00
N SER A 236 -0.80 6.75 -43.11
CA SER A 236 -1.70 5.67 -42.68
C SER A 236 -1.58 4.39 -43.51
N GLU A 237 -1.09 4.50 -44.75
CA GLU A 237 -0.88 3.37 -45.68
C GLU A 237 0.51 2.75 -45.56
N ARG A 238 1.43 3.39 -44.83
CA ARG A 238 2.77 2.84 -44.61
C ARG A 238 2.67 1.52 -43.89
N LYS A 239 3.37 0.52 -44.46
CA LYS A 239 3.43 -0.84 -43.91
C LYS A 239 3.82 -0.85 -42.44
N SER A 240 4.80 -0.03 -42.01
CA SER A 240 5.23 0.04 -40.61
C SER A 240 4.12 0.47 -39.65
N VAL A 241 3.21 1.35 -40.08
CA VAL A 241 2.07 1.80 -39.26
C VAL A 241 0.98 0.73 -39.20
N ILE A 242 0.73 0.04 -40.32
CA ILE A 242 -0.20 -1.10 -40.38
C ILE A 242 0.31 -2.25 -39.50
N ASP A 243 1.60 -2.59 -39.60
CA ASP A 243 2.25 -3.62 -38.79
C ASP A 243 2.15 -3.29 -37.29
N MET A 244 2.35 -2.02 -36.91
CA MET A 244 2.10 -1.54 -35.55
C MET A 244 0.63 -1.75 -35.14
N ALA A 245 -0.34 -1.33 -35.96
CA ALA A 245 -1.76 -1.52 -35.67
C ALA A 245 -2.14 -3.00 -35.46
N THR A 246 -1.54 -3.92 -36.23
CA THR A 246 -1.66 -5.36 -36.00
C THR A 246 -1.02 -5.79 -34.68
N SER A 247 0.20 -5.31 -34.38
CA SER A 247 0.91 -5.60 -33.12
C SER A 247 0.13 -5.16 -31.88
N LEU A 248 -0.57 -4.02 -31.94
CA LEU A 248 -1.50 -3.59 -30.89
C LEU A 248 -2.56 -4.67 -30.63
N SER A 249 -3.23 -5.16 -31.69
CA SER A 249 -4.23 -6.21 -31.57
C SER A 249 -3.67 -7.50 -30.95
N THR A 250 -2.48 -7.93 -31.37
CA THR A 250 -1.79 -9.09 -30.78
C THR A 250 -1.48 -8.86 -29.30
N SER A 251 -0.96 -7.69 -28.92
CA SER A 251 -0.65 -7.35 -27.53
C SER A 251 -1.88 -7.43 -26.62
N HIS A 252 -3.02 -6.95 -27.10
CA HIS A 252 -4.28 -7.05 -26.38
C HIS A 252 -4.71 -8.50 -26.15
N THR A 253 -4.70 -9.33 -27.21
CA THR A 253 -5.03 -10.76 -27.11
C THR A 253 -4.09 -11.48 -26.13
N SER A 254 -2.77 -11.24 -26.22
CA SER A 254 -1.81 -11.83 -25.29
C SER A 254 -2.01 -11.39 -23.84
N ARG A 255 -2.45 -10.15 -23.59
CA ARG A 255 -2.81 -9.70 -22.23
C ARG A 255 -4.00 -10.50 -21.69
N LEU A 256 -5.04 -10.72 -22.51
CA LEU A 256 -6.22 -11.52 -22.11
C LEU A 256 -5.83 -12.97 -21.81
N GLU A 257 -5.10 -13.62 -22.70
CA GLU A 257 -4.65 -15.01 -22.53
C GLU A 257 -3.77 -15.18 -21.27
N ARG A 258 -2.92 -14.19 -20.99
CA ARG A 258 -2.13 -14.18 -19.76
C ARG A 258 -3.03 -14.16 -18.53
N LEU A 259 -3.96 -13.22 -18.44
CA LEU A 259 -4.89 -13.09 -17.31
C LEU A 259 -5.76 -14.35 -17.14
N ASP A 260 -6.34 -14.86 -18.23
CA ASP A 260 -7.20 -16.04 -18.21
C ASP A 260 -6.46 -17.31 -17.74
N SER A 261 -5.15 -17.39 -17.97
CA SER A 261 -4.33 -18.56 -17.60
C SER A 261 -3.62 -18.45 -16.24
N MET A 262 -3.71 -17.30 -15.55
CA MET A 262 -2.95 -17.05 -14.30
C MET A 262 -3.36 -18.01 -13.18
N ALA A 263 -4.65 -18.17 -12.93
CA ALA A 263 -5.16 -19.04 -11.86
C ALA A 263 -4.73 -20.50 -12.06
N ASP A 264 -4.85 -21.02 -13.28
CA ASP A 264 -4.44 -22.39 -13.62
C ASP A 264 -2.95 -22.64 -13.40
N LYS A 265 -2.11 -21.67 -13.80
CA LYS A 265 -0.66 -21.74 -13.60
C LYS A 265 -0.32 -21.63 -12.12
N ALA A 266 -0.96 -20.71 -11.40
CA ALA A 266 -0.75 -20.52 -9.98
C ALA A 266 -1.10 -21.78 -9.17
N HIS A 267 -2.24 -22.40 -9.46
CA HIS A 267 -2.65 -23.68 -8.85
C HIS A 267 -1.61 -24.80 -9.04
N LYS A 268 -0.91 -24.82 -10.18
CA LYS A 268 0.12 -25.83 -10.48
C LYS A 268 1.47 -25.54 -9.84
N HIS A 269 1.78 -24.29 -9.55
CA HIS A 269 3.16 -23.85 -9.29
C HIS A 269 3.36 -23.15 -7.94
N ILE A 270 2.30 -22.72 -7.24
CA ILE A 270 2.40 -21.92 -6.00
C ILE A 270 1.96 -22.71 -4.77
N TRP A 271 2.81 -22.69 -3.74
CA TRP A 271 2.45 -23.11 -2.39
C TRP A 271 2.02 -21.91 -1.55
N TYR A 272 0.70 -21.71 -1.41
CA TYR A 272 0.12 -20.62 -0.63
C TYR A 272 0.30 -20.77 0.88
N PRO A 273 0.60 -19.67 1.60
CA PRO A 273 0.59 -19.65 3.07
C PRO A 273 -0.85 -19.79 3.61
N PHE A 274 -0.99 -20.36 4.82
CA PHE A 274 -2.27 -20.51 5.54
C PHE A 274 -3.43 -21.13 4.73
N THR A 275 -3.13 -21.96 3.74
CA THR A 275 -4.13 -22.49 2.81
C THR A 275 -4.07 -24.02 2.75
N GLN A 276 -5.22 -24.69 2.87
CA GLN A 276 -5.33 -26.13 2.64
C GLN A 276 -5.56 -26.42 1.15
N HIS A 277 -4.50 -26.79 0.44
CA HIS A 277 -4.50 -26.94 -1.02
C HIS A 277 -5.49 -27.98 -1.55
N ARG A 278 -5.83 -29.03 -0.79
CA ARG A 278 -6.75 -30.08 -1.26
C ARG A 278 -8.11 -29.54 -1.72
N GLY A 279 -8.58 -28.43 -1.12
CA GLY A 279 -9.89 -27.83 -1.43
C GLY A 279 -9.85 -26.65 -2.40
N ILE A 280 -8.65 -26.23 -2.82
CA ILE A 280 -8.44 -25.10 -3.74
C ILE A 280 -8.52 -25.60 -5.17
N THR A 281 -9.22 -24.84 -6.02
CA THR A 281 -9.27 -25.06 -7.46
C THR A 281 -8.93 -23.75 -8.16
N PRO A 282 -8.52 -23.76 -9.44
CA PRO A 282 -8.25 -22.53 -10.19
C PRO A 282 -9.39 -21.50 -10.12
N GLU A 283 -10.65 -21.94 -10.12
CA GLU A 283 -11.83 -21.07 -10.07
C GLU A 283 -12.00 -20.35 -8.73
N LYS A 284 -11.40 -20.88 -7.66
CA LYS A 284 -11.41 -20.25 -6.32
C LYS A 284 -10.23 -19.28 -6.13
N LEU A 285 -9.27 -19.26 -7.04
CA LEU A 285 -8.12 -18.36 -6.95
C LEU A 285 -8.50 -17.00 -7.54
N MET A 286 -8.48 -15.98 -6.68
CA MET A 286 -8.63 -14.59 -7.11
C MET A 286 -7.39 -14.18 -7.92
N THR A 287 -7.58 -13.90 -9.20
CA THR A 287 -6.52 -13.34 -10.05
C THR A 287 -6.58 -11.82 -9.99
N ILE A 288 -5.48 -11.18 -9.58
CA ILE A 288 -5.36 -9.73 -9.44
C ILE A 288 -4.41 -9.22 -10.55
N ASP A 289 -4.86 -8.28 -11.39
CA ASP A 289 -4.02 -7.62 -12.41
C ASP A 289 -3.23 -6.46 -11.81
N SER A 290 -3.88 -5.66 -10.97
CA SER A 290 -3.30 -4.47 -10.36
C SER A 290 -4.14 -4.02 -9.16
N ALA A 291 -3.65 -3.01 -8.43
CA ALA A 291 -4.37 -2.40 -7.31
C ALA A 291 -4.14 -0.87 -7.32
N HIS A 292 -5.11 -0.12 -6.81
CA HIS A 292 -5.03 1.33 -6.64
C HIS A 292 -6.04 1.82 -5.60
N GLY A 293 -5.61 2.69 -4.69
CA GLY A 293 -6.45 3.08 -3.55
C GLY A 293 -6.86 1.84 -2.75
N ASP A 294 -8.12 1.73 -2.34
CA ASP A 294 -8.57 0.57 -1.55
C ASP A 294 -9.00 -0.64 -2.40
N PHE A 295 -8.75 -0.62 -3.72
CA PHE A 295 -9.31 -1.59 -4.65
C PHE A 295 -8.24 -2.37 -5.43
N PHE A 296 -8.44 -3.69 -5.50
CA PHE A 296 -7.86 -4.55 -6.52
C PHE A 296 -8.60 -4.42 -7.84
N GLN A 297 -7.93 -4.77 -8.94
CA GLN A 297 -8.52 -5.05 -10.24
C GLN A 297 -8.48 -6.57 -10.45
N THR A 298 -9.57 -7.25 -10.15
CA THR A 298 -9.65 -8.71 -10.20
C THR A 298 -10.22 -9.20 -11.53
N VAL A 299 -9.78 -10.37 -11.98
CA VAL A 299 -10.25 -10.98 -13.23
C VAL A 299 -11.65 -11.55 -13.04
N SER A 300 -12.57 -11.08 -13.88
CA SER A 300 -13.91 -11.63 -14.05
C SER A 300 -13.88 -12.98 -14.78
N PRO A 301 -14.94 -13.80 -14.72
CA PRO A 301 -15.01 -15.06 -15.45
C PRO A 301 -14.68 -14.91 -16.95
N PRO A 302 -14.07 -15.92 -17.60
CA PRO A 302 -13.62 -15.82 -19.00
C PRO A 302 -14.71 -15.47 -20.03
N THR A 303 -15.98 -15.69 -19.70
CA THR A 303 -17.13 -15.37 -20.55
C THR A 303 -17.60 -13.91 -20.43
N SER A 304 -17.12 -13.16 -19.44
CA SER A 304 -17.49 -11.78 -19.20
C SER A 304 -16.84 -10.84 -20.21
N GLU A 305 -17.63 -9.91 -20.75
CA GLU A 305 -17.13 -8.84 -21.61
C GLU A 305 -16.20 -7.88 -20.86
N THR A 306 -16.56 -7.55 -19.61
CA THR A 306 -15.69 -6.83 -18.68
C THR A 306 -14.70 -7.81 -18.06
N VAL A 307 -13.41 -7.64 -18.38
CA VAL A 307 -12.36 -8.57 -17.96
C VAL A 307 -11.90 -8.30 -16.54
N LEU A 308 -11.82 -7.03 -16.15
CA LEU A 308 -11.36 -6.60 -14.83
C LEU A 308 -12.48 -5.87 -14.10
N GLN A 309 -12.62 -6.15 -12.81
CA GLN A 309 -13.58 -5.50 -11.94
C GLN A 309 -12.90 -4.97 -10.67
N PRO A 310 -13.31 -3.78 -10.18
CA PRO A 310 -12.83 -3.29 -8.90
C PRO A 310 -13.33 -4.20 -7.77
N THR A 311 -12.45 -4.57 -6.86
CA THR A 311 -12.77 -5.39 -5.67
C THR A 311 -12.14 -4.74 -4.46
N LEU A 312 -12.97 -4.38 -3.46
CA LEU A 312 -12.49 -3.74 -2.24
C LEU A 312 -11.55 -4.71 -1.49
N ASP A 313 -10.38 -4.22 -1.13
CA ASP A 313 -9.47 -4.91 -0.22
C ASP A 313 -9.91 -4.73 1.23
N GLY A 314 -11.00 -5.40 1.60
CA GLY A 314 -11.52 -5.36 2.97
C GLY A 314 -10.59 -5.99 4.02
N SER A 315 -9.54 -6.69 3.57
CA SER A 315 -8.51 -7.27 4.44
C SER A 315 -7.32 -6.34 4.66
N ALA A 316 -7.27 -5.22 3.92
CA ALA A 316 -6.10 -4.34 3.81
C ALA A 316 -4.81 -5.14 3.50
N SER A 317 -4.92 -6.15 2.63
CA SER A 317 -3.86 -7.09 2.25
C SER A 317 -3.08 -7.58 3.46
N TRP A 318 -3.79 -8.27 4.36
CA TRP A 318 -3.24 -8.74 5.63
C TRP A 318 -2.85 -7.60 6.60
N TRP A 319 -3.72 -6.59 6.67
CA TRP A 319 -3.58 -5.42 7.54
C TRP A 319 -2.33 -4.57 7.27
N THR A 320 -1.73 -4.70 6.09
CA THR A 320 -0.54 -3.94 5.67
C THR A 320 -0.90 -2.59 5.06
N GLN A 321 -2.09 -2.46 4.45
CA GLN A 321 -2.51 -1.25 3.75
C GLN A 321 -3.07 -0.19 4.69
N GLY A 322 -2.72 1.08 4.43
CA GLY A 322 -3.18 2.27 5.16
C GLY A 322 -3.26 3.54 4.31
N LEU A 323 -2.36 3.69 3.33
CA LEU A 323 -2.35 4.80 2.37
C LEU A 323 -2.96 4.43 1.01
N GLY A 324 -3.59 3.26 0.94
CA GLY A 324 -4.06 2.64 -0.29
C GLY A 324 -2.94 2.07 -1.19
N HIS A 325 -3.36 1.26 -2.14
CA HIS A 325 -2.49 0.57 -3.09
C HIS A 325 -1.90 1.52 -4.13
N GLY A 326 -0.66 1.26 -4.53
CA GLY A 326 -0.03 1.93 -5.67
C GLY A 326 0.24 3.41 -5.47
N SER A 327 0.57 3.84 -4.24
CA SER A 327 0.95 5.21 -3.91
C SER A 327 2.16 5.69 -4.73
N PRO A 328 2.03 6.77 -5.53
CA PRO A 328 3.15 7.35 -6.27
C PRO A 328 4.26 7.87 -5.34
N ALA A 329 3.91 8.42 -4.18
CA ALA A 329 4.86 8.95 -3.22
C ALA A 329 5.77 7.84 -2.66
N LEU A 330 5.19 6.72 -2.23
CA LEU A 330 5.97 5.58 -1.72
C LEU A 330 6.79 4.92 -2.84
N SER A 331 6.23 4.83 -4.05
CA SER A 331 6.94 4.27 -5.22
C SER A 331 8.18 5.11 -5.57
N LEU A 332 8.06 6.44 -5.54
CA LEU A 332 9.17 7.36 -5.77
C LEU A 332 10.23 7.27 -4.65
N ALA A 333 9.81 7.16 -3.38
CA ALA A 333 10.73 6.95 -2.26
C ALA A 333 11.53 5.64 -2.43
N ALA A 334 10.85 4.55 -2.80
CA ALA A 334 11.49 3.27 -3.07
C ALA A 334 12.49 3.37 -4.25
N ALA A 335 12.08 3.96 -5.37
CA ALA A 335 12.93 4.11 -6.55
C ALA A 335 14.16 4.98 -6.28
N ASN A 336 13.99 6.10 -5.55
CA ASN A 336 15.11 6.96 -5.17
C ASN A 336 16.11 6.21 -4.27
N ALA A 337 15.62 5.51 -3.24
CA ALA A 337 16.47 4.73 -2.35
C ALA A 337 17.17 3.58 -3.08
N ALA A 338 16.47 2.89 -3.98
CA ALA A 338 17.03 1.82 -4.80
C ALA A 338 18.15 2.34 -5.71
N GLY A 339 17.95 3.47 -6.39
CA GLY A 339 18.97 4.08 -7.25
C GLY A 339 20.16 4.65 -6.46
N ARG A 340 19.93 5.17 -5.26
CA ARG A 340 20.97 5.77 -4.42
C ARG A 340 21.81 4.75 -3.64
N TYR A 341 21.18 3.69 -3.14
CA TYR A 341 21.81 2.75 -2.20
C TYR A 341 21.78 1.30 -2.66
N GLY A 342 20.72 0.87 -3.36
CA GLY A 342 20.41 -0.55 -3.48
C GLY A 342 20.30 -1.19 -2.08
N HIS A 343 21.16 -2.16 -1.80
CA HIS A 343 21.36 -2.69 -0.45
C HIS A 343 22.83 -2.47 -0.02
N VAL A 344 23.00 -1.93 1.18
CA VAL A 344 24.30 -1.68 1.81
C VAL A 344 24.32 -2.31 3.20
N MET A 345 25.51 -2.70 3.67
CA MET A 345 25.71 -3.28 5.00
C MET A 345 25.28 -2.30 6.10
N PHE A 346 24.54 -2.78 7.10
CA PHE A 346 24.14 -1.98 8.27
C PHE A 346 24.95 -2.29 9.54
N ALA A 347 25.50 -3.50 9.67
CA ALA A 347 26.30 -3.86 10.84
C ALA A 347 27.52 -2.94 10.98
N SER A 348 27.56 -2.17 12.08
CA SER A 348 28.57 -1.13 12.33
C SER A 348 28.63 -0.02 11.26
N ALA A 349 27.50 0.25 10.59
CA ALA A 349 27.36 1.28 9.56
C ALA A 349 26.04 2.03 9.74
N ILE A 350 25.88 3.15 9.02
CA ILE A 350 24.67 3.96 9.03
C ILE A 350 24.39 4.55 7.65
N HIS A 351 23.12 4.73 7.33
CA HIS A 351 22.65 5.46 6.17
C HIS A 351 21.41 6.29 6.51
N GLU A 352 21.23 7.38 5.77
CA GLU A 352 20.23 8.42 6.06
C GLU A 352 18.82 7.87 6.32
N PRO A 353 18.24 6.97 5.49
CA PRO A 353 16.85 6.56 5.70
C PRO A 353 16.63 5.77 6.99
N ALA A 354 17.63 5.02 7.46
CA ALA A 354 17.51 4.28 8.72
C ALA A 354 17.61 5.23 9.91
N LEU A 355 18.51 6.22 9.88
CA LEU A 355 18.60 7.21 10.94
C LEU A 355 17.32 8.04 11.05
N ALA A 356 16.85 8.58 9.92
CA ALA A 356 15.65 9.39 9.86
C ALA A 356 14.41 8.62 10.35
N LEU A 357 14.27 7.35 9.97
CA LEU A 357 13.19 6.50 10.47
C LEU A 357 13.29 6.24 11.97
N ALA A 358 14.50 6.01 12.50
CA ALA A 358 14.68 5.79 13.94
C ALA A 358 14.26 7.02 14.75
N GLU A 359 14.71 8.22 14.32
CA GLU A 359 14.34 9.49 14.97
C GLU A 359 12.83 9.73 14.89
N LEU A 360 12.22 9.50 13.73
CA LEU A 360 10.78 9.66 13.52
C LEU A 360 9.95 8.75 14.42
N LEU A 361 10.35 7.47 14.58
CA LEU A 361 9.66 6.54 15.48
C LEU A 361 9.80 6.98 16.95
N LEU A 362 11.03 7.34 17.38
CA LEU A 362 11.29 7.75 18.76
C LEU A 362 10.53 9.03 19.15
N GLU A 363 10.44 10.00 18.23
CA GLU A 363 9.70 11.24 18.44
C GLU A 363 8.18 10.99 18.62
N ASN A 364 7.59 10.18 17.73
CA ASN A 364 6.13 10.02 17.66
C ASN A 364 5.56 8.98 18.62
N LEU A 365 6.38 8.04 19.14
CA LEU A 365 5.94 7.13 20.20
C LEU A 365 5.66 7.86 21.53
N GLN A 366 6.21 9.07 21.72
CA GLN A 366 6.03 9.90 22.92
C GLN A 366 6.30 9.14 24.24
N ASN A 367 7.20 8.15 24.19
CA ASN A 367 7.62 7.35 25.33
C ASN A 367 9.03 7.77 25.77
N PRO A 368 9.18 8.48 26.90
CA PRO A 368 10.48 9.05 27.30
C PRO A 368 11.55 8.01 27.65
N ARG A 369 11.16 6.73 27.74
CA ARG A 369 12.05 5.61 28.07
C ARG A 369 12.70 5.01 26.83
N MET A 370 12.01 5.06 25.69
CA MET A 370 12.46 4.50 24.41
C MET A 370 13.56 5.35 23.80
N GLN A 371 14.69 4.71 23.46
CA GLN A 371 15.90 5.41 22.98
C GLN A 371 16.66 4.65 21.89
N ARG A 372 16.25 3.40 21.59
CA ARG A 372 16.98 2.49 20.70
C ARG A 372 16.03 1.82 19.73
N VAL A 373 16.44 1.73 18.47
CA VAL A 373 15.68 1.06 17.39
C VAL A 373 16.53 -0.05 16.79
N PHE A 374 15.97 -1.25 16.69
CA PHE A 374 16.55 -2.40 16.02
C PHE A 374 15.71 -2.75 14.79
N TYR A 375 16.33 -2.96 13.63
CA TYR A 375 15.63 -3.30 12.40
C TYR A 375 15.67 -4.81 12.10
N SER A 376 14.54 -5.34 11.66
CA SER A 376 14.42 -6.72 11.17
C SER A 376 13.49 -6.79 9.95
N ASP A 377 13.22 -7.98 9.44
CA ASP A 377 12.57 -8.16 8.14
C ASP A 377 11.03 -8.05 8.21
N ASN A 378 10.41 -8.54 9.29
CA ASN A 378 8.95 -8.54 9.47
C ASN A 378 8.52 -8.62 10.95
N GLY A 379 7.21 -8.60 11.21
CA GLY A 379 6.68 -8.61 12.59
C GLY A 379 7.16 -9.80 13.42
N SER A 380 7.22 -11.00 12.84
CA SER A 380 7.65 -12.21 13.55
C SER A 380 9.12 -12.12 13.99
N THR A 381 10.00 -11.62 13.13
CA THR A 381 11.40 -11.41 13.47
C THR A 381 11.57 -10.27 14.48
N GLY A 382 10.74 -9.23 14.38
CA GLY A 382 10.70 -8.13 15.34
C GLY A 382 10.29 -8.58 16.75
N VAL A 383 9.30 -9.48 16.86
CA VAL A 383 8.90 -10.10 18.13
C VAL A 383 10.03 -10.99 18.67
N GLU A 384 10.69 -11.81 17.85
CA GLU A 384 11.80 -12.63 18.36
C GLU A 384 12.96 -11.79 18.89
N VAL A 385 13.26 -10.66 18.24
CA VAL A 385 14.22 -9.67 18.75
C VAL A 385 13.75 -9.13 20.11
N ALA A 386 12.50 -8.69 20.20
CA ALA A 386 11.92 -8.09 21.39
C ALA A 386 11.86 -9.06 22.58
N VAL A 387 11.52 -10.32 22.33
CA VAL A 387 11.48 -11.37 23.37
C VAL A 387 12.88 -11.70 23.85
N LYS A 388 13.89 -11.80 22.95
CA LYS A 388 15.30 -11.94 23.36
C LYS A 388 15.75 -10.78 24.26
N MET A 389 15.41 -9.55 23.87
CA MET A 389 15.68 -8.35 24.67
C MET A 389 15.08 -8.44 26.08
N ALA A 390 13.78 -8.78 26.16
CA ALA A 390 13.06 -8.87 27.44
C ALA A 390 13.57 -10.00 28.34
N LEU A 391 13.70 -11.22 27.80
CA LEU A 391 14.13 -12.38 28.57
C LEU A 391 15.55 -12.22 29.11
N THR A 392 16.49 -11.68 28.32
CA THR A 392 17.84 -11.39 28.80
C THR A 392 17.83 -10.32 29.88
N ALA A 393 17.05 -9.24 29.72
CA ALA A 393 16.91 -8.21 30.74
C ALA A 393 16.38 -8.75 32.07
N ALA A 394 15.35 -9.60 32.04
CA ALA A 394 14.83 -10.26 33.23
C ALA A 394 15.84 -11.24 33.83
N SER A 395 16.49 -12.05 33.01
CA SER A 395 17.49 -13.04 33.44
C SER A 395 18.65 -12.39 34.19
N VAL A 396 19.21 -11.30 33.63
CA VAL A 396 20.31 -10.56 34.26
C VAL A 396 19.87 -9.92 35.56
N ARG A 397 18.68 -9.29 35.60
CA ARG A 397 18.20 -8.63 36.83
C ARG A 397 17.91 -9.60 37.96
N TYR A 398 17.35 -10.76 37.63
CA TYR A 398 16.87 -11.73 38.61
C TYR A 398 17.83 -12.91 38.82
N GLU A 399 19.01 -12.85 38.19
CA GLU A 399 20.06 -13.87 38.28
C GLU A 399 19.51 -15.27 37.98
N TYR A 400 18.62 -15.36 36.99
CA TYR A 400 18.06 -16.65 36.57
C TYR A 400 19.18 -17.53 36.00
N LYS A 401 19.13 -18.83 36.33
CA LYS A 401 20.12 -19.79 35.86
C LYS A 401 19.86 -20.12 34.40
N ASP A 402 20.92 -20.34 33.62
CA ASP A 402 20.84 -20.76 32.22
C ASP A 402 19.99 -22.03 31.98
N THR A 403 19.82 -22.87 33.02
CA THR A 403 19.01 -24.09 32.96
C THR A 403 17.51 -23.87 33.22
N GLN A 404 17.10 -22.68 33.67
CA GLN A 404 15.70 -22.36 33.92
C GLN A 404 14.99 -22.02 32.61
N GLU A 405 13.84 -22.65 32.37
CA GLU A 405 12.99 -22.30 31.24
C GLU A 405 12.18 -21.04 31.59
N LEU A 406 12.46 -19.95 30.87
CA LEU A 406 11.73 -18.68 31.01
C LEU A 406 10.50 -18.71 30.11
N GLY A 407 9.34 -18.45 30.70
CA GLY A 407 8.10 -18.22 29.97
C GLY A 407 7.77 -16.74 29.81
N VAL A 408 6.71 -16.47 29.05
CA VAL A 408 6.08 -15.15 28.93
C VAL A 408 4.68 -15.17 29.55
N ILE A 409 4.20 -14.00 29.95
CA ILE A 409 2.79 -13.77 30.23
C ILE A 409 2.17 -13.16 28.96
N GLY A 410 0.96 -13.58 28.60
CA GLY A 410 0.24 -13.03 27.46
C GLY A 410 -1.28 -13.11 27.64
N LEU A 411 -2.00 -12.92 26.53
CA LEU A 411 -3.46 -13.00 26.47
C LEU A 411 -3.89 -14.15 25.56
N LYS A 412 -5.00 -14.83 25.88
CA LYS A 412 -5.54 -15.86 24.99
C LYS A 412 -5.96 -15.27 23.64
N GLY A 413 -5.78 -16.01 22.56
CA GLY A 413 -6.03 -15.54 21.19
C GLY A 413 -5.00 -14.55 20.64
N SER A 414 -3.95 -14.20 21.40
CA SER A 414 -2.88 -13.33 20.91
C SER A 414 -2.04 -14.01 19.83
N TYR A 415 -1.58 -13.20 18.87
CA TYR A 415 -0.78 -13.64 17.73
C TYR A 415 0.44 -12.73 17.57
N HIS A 416 1.62 -13.36 17.51
CA HIS A 416 2.89 -12.63 17.46
C HIS A 416 3.77 -12.98 16.25
N GLY A 417 3.28 -13.82 15.33
CA GLY A 417 4.03 -14.28 14.16
C GLY A 417 4.27 -15.79 14.14
N ASP A 418 4.85 -16.27 13.05
CA ASP A 418 4.92 -17.71 12.73
C ASP A 418 6.33 -18.29 12.84
N THR A 419 7.35 -17.46 13.10
CA THR A 419 8.68 -17.96 13.47
C THR A 419 8.62 -18.57 14.88
N ILE A 420 9.47 -19.56 15.15
CA ILE A 420 9.28 -20.42 16.32
C ILE A 420 9.31 -19.67 17.65
N GLY A 421 10.16 -18.66 17.80
CA GLY A 421 10.22 -17.88 19.04
C GLY A 421 9.00 -16.98 19.24
N ALA A 422 8.47 -16.42 18.15
CA ALA A 422 7.23 -15.66 18.17
C ALA A 422 6.02 -16.56 18.48
N MET A 423 5.96 -17.73 17.83
CA MET A 423 4.90 -18.71 18.03
C MET A 423 4.87 -19.25 19.47
N ASP A 424 6.04 -19.49 20.09
CA ASP A 424 6.16 -19.92 21.50
C ASP A 424 5.59 -18.88 22.49
N CYS A 425 5.37 -17.62 22.06
CA CYS A 425 4.72 -16.58 22.87
C CYS A 425 3.19 -16.60 22.76
N SER A 426 2.61 -17.38 21.85
CA SER A 426 1.16 -17.54 21.68
C SER A 426 0.66 -18.83 22.32
N GLU A 427 -0.61 -18.83 22.75
CA GLU A 427 -1.23 -19.99 23.38
C GLU A 427 -1.41 -21.17 22.42
N PRO A 428 -1.58 -22.41 22.93
CA PRO A 428 -1.89 -23.55 22.09
C PRO A 428 -3.18 -23.34 21.27
N SER A 429 -3.09 -23.48 19.95
CA SER A 429 -4.19 -23.25 19.02
C SER A 429 -4.04 -24.08 17.75
N THR A 430 -5.03 -24.04 16.86
CA THR A 430 -5.00 -24.71 15.55
C THR A 430 -3.78 -24.31 14.70
N TYR A 431 -3.23 -23.11 14.91
CA TYR A 431 -2.10 -22.59 14.12
C TYR A 431 -0.75 -23.19 14.52
N ASN A 432 -0.62 -23.68 15.75
CA ASN A 432 0.64 -24.23 16.28
C ASN A 432 0.55 -25.72 16.67
N GLU A 433 -0.65 -26.31 16.70
CA GLU A 433 -0.87 -27.74 17.01
C GLU A 433 -0.02 -28.68 16.15
N ARG A 434 0.18 -28.34 14.86
CA ARG A 434 0.95 -29.16 13.90
C ARG A 434 2.40 -28.72 13.72
N VAL A 435 2.87 -27.78 14.53
CA VAL A 435 4.24 -27.29 14.50
C VAL A 435 5.06 -28.09 15.52
N HIS A 436 5.79 -29.12 15.03
CA HIS A 436 6.37 -30.18 15.86
C HIS A 436 7.33 -29.76 16.99
N TRP A 437 7.89 -28.56 16.91
CA TRP A 437 8.81 -27.99 17.90
C TRP A 437 8.20 -26.85 18.73
N TYR A 438 6.92 -26.52 18.53
CA TYR A 438 6.20 -25.57 19.37
C TYR A 438 6.09 -26.12 20.80
N ARG A 439 6.30 -25.23 21.79
CA ARG A 439 6.21 -25.59 23.21
C ARG A 439 5.15 -24.81 23.96
N GLY A 440 4.79 -23.61 23.50
CA GLY A 440 3.93 -22.70 24.24
C GLY A 440 4.57 -22.32 25.59
N ARG A 441 5.54 -21.41 25.55
CA ARG A 441 6.35 -21.06 26.72
C ARG A 441 5.72 -19.90 27.49
N GLY A 442 4.58 -20.13 28.13
CA GLY A 442 3.96 -19.04 28.86
C GLY A 442 2.69 -19.38 29.63
N HIS A 443 2.06 -18.31 30.10
CA HIS A 443 0.73 -18.30 30.66
C HIS A 443 -0.09 -17.21 29.96
N TRP A 444 -1.31 -17.54 29.56
CA TRP A 444 -2.19 -16.64 28.83
C TRP A 444 -3.47 -16.40 29.62
N PHE A 445 -3.70 -15.14 29.99
CA PHE A 445 -4.91 -14.72 30.67
C PHE A 445 -6.09 -14.70 29.71
N ASP A 446 -7.24 -15.18 30.19
CA ASP A 446 -8.53 -14.76 29.64
C ASP A 446 -8.79 -13.28 29.97
N PHE A 447 -9.72 -12.65 29.26
CA PHE A 447 -10.00 -11.23 29.44
C PHE A 447 -11.45 -10.87 29.12
N PRO A 448 -11.99 -9.80 29.74
CA PRO A 448 -13.25 -9.20 29.31
C PRO A 448 -13.10 -8.54 27.93
N GLN A 449 -14.14 -8.66 27.11
CA GLN A 449 -14.19 -8.11 25.75
C GLN A 449 -15.16 -6.95 25.66
N VAL A 450 -14.75 -5.90 24.94
CA VAL A 450 -15.62 -4.78 24.54
C VAL A 450 -16.36 -5.19 23.27
N LYS A 451 -17.69 -5.04 23.26
CA LYS A 451 -18.55 -5.35 22.11
C LYS A 451 -19.63 -4.29 21.93
N MET A 452 -20.07 -4.07 20.70
CA MET A 452 -21.31 -3.36 20.39
C MET A 452 -22.43 -4.39 20.19
N LYS A 453 -23.43 -4.41 21.08
CA LYS A 453 -24.59 -5.31 21.01
C LYS A 453 -25.88 -4.51 21.04
N GLU A 454 -26.71 -4.69 20.02
CA GLU A 454 -28.03 -4.01 19.92
C GLU A 454 -27.95 -2.47 20.07
N GLY A 455 -26.83 -1.86 19.64
CA GLY A 455 -26.59 -0.43 19.75
C GLY A 455 -26.05 0.05 21.10
N GLU A 456 -25.79 -0.85 22.04
CA GLU A 456 -25.13 -0.56 23.32
C GLU A 456 -23.70 -1.10 23.35
N TRP A 457 -22.79 -0.33 23.95
CA TRP A 457 -21.45 -0.83 24.25
C TRP A 457 -21.47 -1.66 25.53
N VAL A 458 -20.87 -2.85 25.47
CA VAL A 458 -20.84 -3.79 26.58
C VAL A 458 -19.42 -4.30 26.77
N VAL A 459 -18.96 -4.30 28.02
CA VAL A 459 -17.78 -5.07 28.43
C VAL A 459 -18.29 -6.34 29.10
N GLU A 460 -17.97 -7.50 28.53
CA GLU A 460 -18.42 -8.78 29.06
C GLU A 460 -17.26 -9.72 29.38
N PRO A 461 -17.34 -10.46 30.50
CA PRO A 461 -16.35 -11.48 30.81
C PRO A 461 -16.42 -12.63 29.80
N PRO A 462 -15.35 -13.44 29.68
CA PRO A 462 -15.41 -14.72 28.98
C PRO A 462 -16.51 -15.61 29.59
N GLU A 463 -17.02 -16.57 28.80
CA GLU A 463 -18.10 -17.45 29.25
C GLU A 463 -17.74 -18.18 30.57
N GLY A 464 -18.54 -17.95 31.61
CA GLY A 464 -18.32 -18.51 32.95
C GLY A 464 -17.27 -17.78 33.80
N GLY A 465 -16.71 -16.66 33.32
CA GLY A 465 -15.68 -15.87 33.99
C GLY A 465 -16.20 -14.77 34.91
N GLU A 466 -17.49 -14.73 35.24
CA GLU A 466 -18.08 -13.66 36.07
C GLU A 466 -17.47 -13.58 37.47
N LYS A 467 -16.87 -14.68 37.96
CA LYS A 467 -16.21 -14.72 39.26
C LYS A 467 -14.86 -14.01 39.23
N GLU A 468 -14.10 -14.20 38.15
CA GLU A 468 -12.76 -13.64 37.94
C GLU A 468 -12.82 -12.19 37.45
N PHE A 469 -13.86 -11.84 36.69
CA PHE A 469 -13.93 -10.58 35.94
C PHE A 469 -15.15 -9.70 36.30
N GLY A 470 -16.06 -10.19 37.14
CA GLY A 470 -17.31 -9.49 37.46
C GLY A 470 -18.38 -9.63 36.36
N PRO A 471 -19.57 -9.06 36.58
CA PRO A 471 -20.67 -9.12 35.63
C PRO A 471 -20.41 -8.25 34.39
N ALA A 472 -21.16 -8.49 33.31
CA ALA A 472 -21.14 -7.61 32.14
C ALA A 472 -21.55 -6.16 32.51
N MET A 473 -20.82 -5.19 31.97
CA MET A 473 -21.02 -3.76 32.17
C MET A 473 -21.50 -3.11 30.88
N LYS A 474 -22.44 -2.16 30.98
CA LYS A 474 -22.97 -1.41 29.84
C LYS A 474 -22.46 0.03 29.86
N PHE A 475 -22.17 0.56 28.68
CA PHE A 475 -21.64 1.90 28.45
C PHE A 475 -22.45 2.59 27.36
N LYS A 476 -22.59 3.91 27.46
CA LYS A 476 -23.35 4.69 26.47
C LYS A 476 -22.54 4.98 25.22
N SER A 477 -21.23 5.02 25.34
CA SER A 477 -20.30 5.29 24.24
C SER A 477 -19.03 4.48 24.40
N LEU A 478 -18.25 4.40 23.32
CA LEU A 478 -16.92 3.81 23.36
C LEU A 478 -15.99 4.67 24.25
N ASP A 479 -16.15 6.00 24.24
CA ASP A 479 -15.34 6.89 25.08
C ASP A 479 -15.46 6.56 26.57
N GLU A 480 -16.66 6.21 27.07
CA GLU A 480 -16.85 5.78 28.46
C GLU A 480 -16.09 4.47 28.78
N VAL A 481 -15.90 3.58 27.79
CA VAL A 481 -15.09 2.36 27.96
C VAL A 481 -13.61 2.71 28.11
N PHE A 482 -13.15 3.74 27.40
CA PHE A 482 -11.77 4.21 27.38
C PHE A 482 -11.45 5.30 28.42
N ASP A 483 -12.42 5.71 29.24
CA ASP A 483 -12.21 6.65 30.35
C ASP A 483 -11.45 5.97 31.51
N MET A 484 -10.12 5.87 31.35
CA MET A 484 -9.25 5.23 32.34
C MET A 484 -9.18 6.00 33.67
N GLU A 485 -9.38 7.32 33.66
CA GLU A 485 -9.37 8.13 34.89
C GLU A 485 -10.50 7.70 35.82
N THR A 486 -11.71 7.54 35.28
CA THR A 486 -12.85 7.07 36.06
C THR A 486 -12.78 5.56 36.33
N ARG A 487 -12.37 4.77 35.33
CA ARG A 487 -12.45 3.30 35.42
C ARG A 487 -11.37 2.66 36.28
N ASP A 488 -10.21 3.31 36.47
CA ASP A 488 -9.15 2.82 37.38
C ASP A 488 -9.64 2.72 38.84
N GLU A 489 -10.58 3.55 39.25
CA GLU A 489 -11.16 3.54 40.61
C GLU A 489 -12.40 2.63 40.75
N SER A 490 -12.75 1.90 39.69
CA SER A 490 -13.97 1.08 39.65
C SER A 490 -13.83 -0.26 40.38
N ALA A 491 -14.96 -0.83 40.80
CA ALA A 491 -15.01 -2.18 41.37
C ALA A 491 -14.49 -3.26 40.40
N ALA A 492 -14.59 -3.02 39.09
CA ALA A 492 -14.05 -3.91 38.07
C ALA A 492 -12.51 -3.91 38.09
N ALA A 493 -11.87 -2.74 38.25
CA ALA A 493 -10.42 -2.63 38.36
C ALA A 493 -9.87 -3.41 39.56
N GLU A 494 -10.52 -3.28 40.73
CA GLU A 494 -10.16 -4.04 41.92
C GLU A 494 -10.34 -5.55 41.74
N THR A 495 -11.40 -5.96 41.05
CA THR A 495 -11.67 -7.37 40.73
C THR A 495 -10.61 -7.94 39.79
N TYR A 496 -10.26 -7.22 38.71
CA TYR A 496 -9.19 -7.61 37.80
C TYR A 496 -7.85 -7.69 38.52
N ARG A 497 -7.48 -6.66 39.28
CA ARG A 497 -6.23 -6.60 40.05
C ARG A 497 -6.10 -7.78 40.99
N LYS A 498 -7.17 -8.10 41.73
CA LYS A 498 -7.22 -9.26 42.61
C LYS A 498 -7.00 -10.56 41.84
N HIS A 499 -7.75 -10.79 40.77
CA HIS A 499 -7.63 -12.00 39.96
C HIS A 499 -6.21 -12.16 39.37
N ILE A 500 -5.64 -11.08 38.84
CA ILE A 500 -4.27 -11.07 38.28
C ILE A 500 -3.25 -11.40 39.37
N LEU A 501 -3.30 -10.73 40.54
CA LEU A 501 -2.38 -10.99 41.65
C LEU A 501 -2.46 -12.42 42.17
N GLU A 502 -3.67 -12.93 42.40
CA GLU A 502 -3.88 -14.31 42.86
C GLU A 502 -3.31 -15.32 41.86
N THR A 503 -3.50 -15.06 40.56
CA THR A 503 -2.98 -15.91 39.49
C THR A 503 -1.46 -15.85 39.42
N LEU A 504 -0.85 -14.65 39.46
CA LEU A 504 0.61 -14.50 39.45
C LEU A 504 1.26 -15.14 40.68
N ASP A 505 0.68 -14.96 41.87
CA ASP A 505 1.18 -15.55 43.11
C ASP A 505 1.14 -17.09 43.03
N GLN A 506 0.02 -17.66 42.55
CA GLN A 506 -0.12 -19.09 42.33
C GLN A 506 0.92 -19.61 41.33
N LEU A 507 1.09 -18.97 40.18
CA LEU A 507 2.02 -19.43 39.13
C LEU A 507 3.48 -19.33 39.59
N VAL A 508 3.86 -18.24 40.25
CA VAL A 508 5.26 -17.97 40.61
C VAL A 508 5.64 -18.67 41.91
N ARG A 509 4.84 -18.53 42.98
CA ARG A 509 5.20 -19.04 44.31
C ARG A 509 4.78 -20.50 44.54
N VAL A 510 3.67 -20.94 43.97
CA VAL A 510 3.14 -22.30 44.20
C VAL A 510 3.58 -23.25 43.10
N GLU A 511 3.43 -22.88 41.83
CA GLU A 511 3.84 -23.72 40.69
C GLU A 511 5.32 -23.58 40.32
N GLY A 512 6.01 -22.55 40.84
CA GLY A 512 7.44 -22.34 40.59
C GLY A 512 7.77 -21.89 39.16
N LYS A 513 6.81 -21.32 38.43
CA LYS A 513 7.05 -20.82 37.07
C LYS A 513 7.91 -19.55 37.11
N THR A 514 8.79 -19.44 36.12
CA THR A 514 9.65 -18.26 35.93
C THR A 514 9.21 -17.54 34.66
N PHE A 515 8.96 -16.24 34.77
CA PHE A 515 8.55 -15.40 33.65
C PHE A 515 9.60 -14.31 33.39
N GLY A 516 9.81 -13.98 32.11
CA GLY A 516 10.75 -12.93 31.71
C GLY A 516 10.12 -11.74 31.01
N ALA A 517 8.84 -11.79 30.64
CA ALA A 517 8.17 -10.69 29.95
C ALA A 517 6.63 -10.79 30.05
N LEU A 518 5.96 -9.64 29.92
CA LEU A 518 4.59 -9.57 29.39
C LEU A 518 4.68 -9.29 27.89
N VAL A 519 4.02 -10.11 27.07
CA VAL A 519 3.93 -9.95 25.61
C VAL A 519 2.46 -9.85 25.23
N MET A 520 2.07 -8.75 24.60
CA MET A 520 0.65 -8.51 24.29
C MET A 520 0.44 -7.62 23.07
N GLU A 521 -0.62 -7.90 22.31
CA GLU A 521 -1.22 -6.95 21.37
C GLU A 521 -2.05 -5.93 22.19
N PRO A 522 -1.76 -4.62 22.12
CA PRO A 522 -2.51 -3.63 22.87
C PRO A 522 -3.86 -3.33 22.20
N ILE A 523 -4.93 -3.25 23.00
CA ILE A 523 -6.33 -2.97 22.63
C ILE A 523 -7.01 -4.06 21.78
N MET A 524 -6.42 -4.47 20.66
CA MET A 524 -7.07 -5.36 19.70
C MET A 524 -6.16 -6.53 19.31
N LEU A 525 -6.64 -7.76 19.52
CA LEU A 525 -5.97 -8.97 19.04
C LEU A 525 -6.48 -9.28 17.64
N GLY A 526 -5.64 -9.03 16.63
CA GLY A 526 -6.04 -9.06 15.22
C GLY A 526 -6.35 -10.48 14.75
N ALA A 527 -5.35 -11.36 14.73
CA ALA A 527 -5.50 -12.72 14.22
C ALA A 527 -6.34 -13.63 15.13
N GLY A 528 -6.49 -13.27 16.41
CA GLY A 528 -7.41 -13.93 17.34
C GLY A 528 -8.90 -13.75 16.99
N GLY A 529 -9.22 -12.85 16.05
CA GLY A 529 -10.58 -12.62 15.57
C GLY A 529 -11.09 -11.20 15.81
N MET A 530 -10.21 -10.19 15.71
CA MET A 530 -10.53 -8.79 16.02
C MET A 530 -11.11 -8.63 17.43
N LEU A 531 -10.48 -9.29 18.41
CA LEU A 531 -10.94 -9.29 19.80
C LEU A 531 -10.55 -7.95 20.43
N LEU A 532 -11.55 -7.09 20.66
CA LEU A 532 -11.37 -5.84 21.37
C LEU A 532 -11.34 -6.12 22.88
N VAL A 533 -10.15 -6.04 23.46
CA VAL A 533 -9.92 -6.30 24.89
C VAL A 533 -10.39 -5.09 25.69
N ASP A 534 -10.94 -5.33 26.88
CA ASP A 534 -11.21 -4.23 27.81
C ASP A 534 -9.89 -3.49 28.15
N PRO A 535 -9.75 -2.20 27.76
CA PRO A 535 -8.54 -1.43 28.06
C PRO A 535 -8.22 -1.38 29.55
N LEU A 536 -9.26 -1.39 30.42
CA LEU A 536 -9.08 -1.42 31.87
C LEU A 536 -8.35 -2.69 32.32
N PHE A 537 -8.68 -3.84 31.75
CA PHE A 537 -8.04 -5.11 32.10
C PHE A 537 -6.55 -5.10 31.71
N GLN A 538 -6.23 -4.72 30.47
CA GLN A 538 -4.83 -4.64 30.00
C GLN A 538 -4.00 -3.66 30.83
N ARG A 539 -4.54 -2.47 31.10
CA ARG A 539 -3.91 -1.48 31.97
C ARG A 539 -3.67 -2.02 33.38
N THR A 540 -4.68 -2.68 33.95
CA THR A 540 -4.58 -3.30 35.28
C THR A 540 -3.52 -4.41 35.31
N LEU A 541 -3.44 -5.23 34.27
CA LEU A 541 -2.42 -6.28 34.13
C LEU A 541 -0.99 -5.69 34.10
N ILE A 542 -0.77 -4.66 33.28
CA ILE A 542 0.52 -3.98 33.17
C ILE A 542 0.92 -3.37 34.52
N ASN A 543 0.01 -2.61 35.15
CA ASN A 543 0.30 -1.94 36.43
C ASN A 543 0.54 -2.96 37.54
N THR A 544 -0.27 -4.01 37.61
CA THR A 544 -0.11 -5.08 38.60
C THR A 544 1.25 -5.77 38.45
N ILE A 545 1.68 -6.10 37.22
CA ILE A 545 3.00 -6.70 36.99
C ILE A 545 4.13 -5.76 37.44
N ARG A 546 4.04 -4.46 37.10
CA ARG A 546 5.05 -3.45 37.48
C ARG A 546 5.17 -3.26 38.98
N GLU A 547 4.05 -3.29 39.69
CA GLU A 547 3.98 -3.14 41.14
C GLU A 547 4.40 -4.44 41.87
N SER A 548 4.31 -5.59 41.19
CA SER A 548 4.59 -6.92 41.76
C SER A 548 6.07 -7.33 41.71
N HIS A 549 7.01 -6.39 41.79
CA HIS A 549 8.45 -6.70 41.76
C HIS A 549 8.85 -7.77 42.81
N SER A 550 8.23 -7.72 44.00
CA SER A 550 8.45 -8.68 45.08
C SER A 550 8.03 -10.13 44.77
N LEU A 551 7.27 -10.35 43.69
CA LEU A 551 6.98 -11.71 43.20
C LEU A 551 8.19 -12.30 42.48
N PHE A 552 9.00 -11.46 41.82
CA PHE A 552 10.10 -11.91 40.95
C PHE A 552 11.47 -11.78 41.62
N SER A 553 11.61 -10.88 42.60
CA SER A 553 12.86 -10.68 43.35
C SER A 553 12.62 -10.25 44.79
N ALA A 554 13.56 -10.59 45.67
CA ALA A 554 13.62 -10.06 47.03
C ALA A 554 14.32 -8.69 47.10
N SER A 555 15.01 -8.28 46.02
CA SER A 555 15.66 -6.97 45.94
C SER A 555 14.62 -5.84 45.85
N PRO A 556 14.97 -4.61 46.25
CA PRO A 556 14.10 -3.45 46.05
C PRO A 556 13.89 -3.16 44.56
N ALA A 557 12.67 -2.71 44.23
CA ALA A 557 12.37 -2.27 42.87
C ALA A 557 13.23 -1.05 42.47
N PRO A 558 13.60 -0.92 41.18
CA PRO A 558 14.22 0.29 40.67
C PRO A 558 13.39 1.54 40.98
N THR A 559 14.07 2.65 41.33
CA THR A 559 13.43 3.93 41.65
C THR A 559 13.43 4.93 40.49
N ASP A 560 14.26 4.70 39.47
CA ASP A 560 14.29 5.52 38.26
C ASP A 560 13.04 5.25 37.41
N PRO A 561 12.18 6.27 37.14
CA PRO A 561 10.97 6.10 36.35
C PRO A 561 11.24 5.68 34.89
N LYS A 562 12.49 5.82 34.41
CA LYS A 562 12.87 5.36 33.07
C LYS A 562 13.25 3.88 33.00
N THR A 563 13.43 3.26 34.15
CA THR A 563 13.79 1.85 34.26
C THR A 563 12.53 1.02 34.46
N TRP A 564 12.40 -0.08 33.72
CA TRP A 564 11.27 -1.02 33.87
C TRP A 564 11.24 -1.63 35.27
N THR A 565 10.06 -2.01 35.78
CA THR A 565 9.88 -2.70 37.08
C THR A 565 8.99 -3.94 36.89
N GLY A 566 9.04 -4.90 37.81
CA GLY A 566 8.30 -6.15 37.66
C GLY A 566 8.86 -7.01 36.52
N LEU A 567 8.19 -7.06 35.38
CA LEU A 567 8.71 -7.68 34.16
C LEU A 567 8.76 -6.63 33.03
N PRO A 568 9.69 -6.76 32.06
CA PRO A 568 9.63 -5.98 30.83
C PRO A 568 8.27 -6.16 30.14
N ILE A 569 7.67 -5.04 29.73
CA ILE A 569 6.40 -4.99 29.02
C ILE A 569 6.66 -4.80 27.53
N LEU A 570 6.28 -5.79 26.72
CA LEU A 570 6.41 -5.80 25.27
C LEU A 570 5.03 -5.55 24.65
N PHE A 571 4.89 -4.45 23.92
CA PHE A 571 3.73 -4.22 23.05
C PHE A 571 4.03 -4.70 21.64
N ASP A 572 3.25 -5.69 21.19
CA ASP A 572 3.21 -6.08 19.80
C ASP A 572 2.27 -5.12 19.05
N GLU A 573 2.86 -4.03 18.55
CA GLU A 573 2.18 -3.01 17.76
C GLU A 573 2.28 -3.29 16.25
N VAL A 574 2.61 -4.52 15.85
CA VAL A 574 2.69 -4.92 14.44
C VAL A 574 1.34 -4.73 13.75
N PHE A 575 0.24 -5.00 14.45
CA PHE A 575 -1.11 -4.77 13.95
C PHE A 575 -1.66 -3.38 14.30
N THR A 576 -1.50 -2.96 15.55
CA THR A 576 -2.26 -1.83 16.13
C THR A 576 -1.52 -0.50 16.12
N GLY A 577 -0.20 -0.50 15.94
CA GLY A 577 0.61 0.70 15.89
C GLY A 577 0.44 1.48 14.58
N ILE A 578 0.98 2.69 14.59
CA ILE A 578 1.04 3.61 13.45
C ILE A 578 -0.38 3.89 12.95
N THR A 579 -1.14 4.66 13.71
CA THR A 579 -2.47 5.21 13.35
C THR A 579 -3.56 4.20 12.99
N ARG A 580 -3.33 2.88 13.07
CA ARG A 580 -4.35 1.85 12.75
C ARG A 580 -5.61 2.02 13.58
N LEU A 581 -5.47 2.33 14.86
CA LEU A 581 -6.57 2.54 15.80
C LEU A 581 -6.89 4.03 16.03
N GLY A 582 -6.42 4.92 15.15
CA GLY A 582 -6.49 6.38 15.31
C GLY A 582 -5.14 6.96 15.71
N PRO A 583 -4.72 6.88 16.99
CA PRO A 583 -3.44 7.43 17.43
C PRO A 583 -2.22 6.69 16.89
N PHE A 584 -1.06 7.36 16.87
CA PHE A 584 0.22 6.77 16.47
C PHE A 584 0.58 5.50 17.26
N SER A 585 0.32 5.48 18.57
CA SER A 585 0.47 4.29 19.40
C SER A 585 -0.76 4.08 20.30
N PRO A 586 -1.25 2.84 20.47
CA PRO A 586 -2.32 2.50 21.41
C PRO A 586 -1.98 2.79 22.87
N SER A 587 -0.72 3.09 23.21
CA SER A 587 -0.34 3.55 24.55
C SER A 587 -1.09 4.80 25.00
N THR A 588 -1.50 5.66 24.07
CA THR A 588 -2.34 6.83 24.38
C THR A 588 -3.74 6.42 24.85
N LEU A 589 -4.32 5.38 24.24
CA LEU A 589 -5.62 4.83 24.60
C LEU A 589 -5.58 4.03 25.91
N LEU A 590 -4.49 3.29 26.16
CA LEU A 590 -4.29 2.53 27.39
C LEU A 590 -3.85 3.40 28.58
N GLY A 591 -3.33 4.60 28.30
CA GLY A 591 -2.70 5.48 29.28
C GLY A 591 -1.46 4.86 29.97
N THR A 592 -0.84 3.85 29.37
CA THR A 592 0.38 3.21 29.86
C THR A 592 1.30 2.83 28.70
N GLN A 593 2.60 2.83 28.98
CA GLN A 593 3.67 2.74 28.00
C GLN A 593 4.40 1.41 28.10
N PRO A 594 4.89 0.81 26.99
CA PRO A 594 5.73 -0.38 27.03
C PRO A 594 7.21 -0.07 27.27
N ASP A 595 7.99 -1.11 27.54
CA ASP A 595 9.46 -1.06 27.64
C ASP A 595 10.12 -1.46 26.31
N ILE A 596 9.40 -2.23 25.49
CA ILE A 596 9.75 -2.62 24.12
C ILE A 596 8.48 -2.57 23.26
N SER A 597 8.55 -2.00 22.05
CA SER A 597 7.44 -2.04 21.09
C SER A 597 7.92 -2.52 19.72
N VAL A 598 7.08 -3.28 19.01
CA VAL A 598 7.40 -3.86 17.69
C VAL A 598 6.45 -3.29 16.65
N HIS A 599 6.99 -2.77 15.55
CA HIS A 599 6.23 -2.20 14.44
C HIS A 599 6.59 -2.87 13.11
N ALA A 600 5.59 -3.16 12.28
CA ALA A 600 5.75 -3.59 10.90
C ALA A 600 4.48 -3.17 10.12
N LYS A 601 4.03 -3.97 9.14
CA LYS A 601 2.77 -3.77 8.40
C LYS A 601 2.59 -2.32 7.90
N LEU A 602 1.80 -1.50 8.61
CA LEU A 602 1.54 -0.11 8.24
C LEU A 602 2.79 0.77 8.23
N LEU A 603 3.87 0.32 8.89
CA LEU A 603 5.18 0.99 8.90
C LEU A 603 5.63 1.40 7.51
N THR A 604 5.44 0.54 6.50
CA THR A 604 5.83 0.80 5.11
C THR A 604 4.64 1.06 4.18
N GLY A 605 3.46 1.33 4.74
CA GLY A 605 2.23 1.55 3.98
C GLY A 605 1.84 0.36 3.10
N GLY A 606 2.35 -0.84 3.44
CA GLY A 606 2.12 -2.08 2.70
C GLY A 606 2.87 -2.20 1.37
N LEU A 607 3.89 -1.37 1.11
CA LEU A 607 4.68 -1.45 -0.15
C LEU A 607 5.80 -2.50 -0.10
N VAL A 608 6.53 -2.61 1.02
CA VAL A 608 7.73 -3.46 1.15
C VAL A 608 7.89 -3.97 2.59
N PRO A 609 8.39 -5.19 2.85
CA PRO A 609 8.60 -5.67 4.22
C PRO A 609 9.70 -4.87 4.95
N LEU A 610 9.42 -4.50 6.20
CA LEU A 610 10.37 -4.00 7.18
C LEU A 610 9.71 -4.13 8.57
N ALA A 611 10.50 -4.40 9.59
CA ALA A 611 10.08 -4.24 10.97
C ALA A 611 11.11 -3.43 11.79
N ALA A 612 10.60 -2.73 12.80
CA ALA A 612 11.38 -1.98 13.77
C ALA A 612 10.96 -2.36 15.18
N THR A 613 11.93 -2.75 16.01
CA THR A 613 11.75 -3.03 17.43
C THR A 613 12.38 -1.88 18.21
N VAL A 614 11.56 -1.11 18.91
CA VAL A 614 11.98 0.04 19.72
C VAL A 614 12.09 -0.39 21.17
N ALA A 615 13.22 -0.09 21.82
CA ALA A 615 13.49 -0.51 23.20
C ALA A 615 13.89 0.68 24.07
N SER A 616 13.61 0.55 25.37
CA SER A 616 14.09 1.49 26.38
C SER A 616 15.60 1.41 26.59
N GLU A 617 16.21 2.51 27.03
CA GLU A 617 17.65 2.54 27.33
C GLU A 617 18.02 1.47 28.37
N SER A 618 17.18 1.30 29.41
CA SER A 618 17.40 0.30 30.46
C SER A 618 17.38 -1.16 29.99
N ILE A 619 16.78 -1.44 28.83
CA ILE A 619 16.85 -2.76 28.17
C ILE A 619 18.14 -2.87 27.36
N TYR A 620 18.51 -1.81 26.64
CA TYR A 620 19.73 -1.76 25.85
C TYR A 620 20.99 -1.92 26.69
N ASP A 621 21.04 -1.26 27.86
CA ASP A 621 22.20 -1.28 28.76
C ASP A 621 22.57 -2.69 29.23
N VAL A 622 21.61 -3.64 29.25
CA VAL A 622 21.86 -5.04 29.63
C VAL A 622 22.78 -5.75 28.64
N PHE A 623 22.80 -5.31 27.37
CA PHE A 623 23.61 -5.91 26.31
C PHE A 623 24.98 -5.22 26.14
N LEU A 624 25.33 -4.29 27.03
CA LEU A 624 26.64 -3.68 27.07
C LEU A 624 27.59 -4.55 27.89
N GLY A 625 28.66 -5.01 27.26
CA GLY A 625 29.70 -5.81 27.89
C GLY A 625 31.00 -5.77 27.09
N ASP A 626 32.04 -6.37 27.65
CA ASP A 626 33.38 -6.39 27.05
C ASP A 626 33.53 -7.45 25.95
N GLU A 627 32.65 -8.46 25.94
CA GLU A 627 32.71 -9.57 24.99
C GLU A 627 31.58 -9.52 23.95
N LYS A 628 31.85 -10.01 22.74
CA LYS A 628 30.84 -10.10 21.68
C LYS A 628 29.60 -10.91 22.08
N ARG A 629 29.73 -11.86 23.00
CA ARG A 629 28.62 -12.69 23.49
C ARG A 629 27.62 -11.89 24.34
N ASP A 630 28.04 -10.74 24.88
CA ASP A 630 27.20 -9.89 25.73
C ASP A 630 26.24 -9.05 24.86
N ALA A 631 26.58 -8.84 23.59
CA ALA A 631 25.74 -8.14 22.63
C ALA A 631 24.52 -8.98 22.19
N LEU A 632 23.50 -8.29 21.66
CA LEU A 632 22.36 -8.95 21.03
C LEU A 632 22.78 -9.58 19.69
N LEU A 633 23.11 -10.88 19.72
CA LEU A 633 23.49 -11.65 18.53
C LEU A 633 22.26 -12.10 17.71
N HIS A 634 21.55 -11.12 17.16
CA HIS A 634 20.46 -11.29 16.20
C HIS A 634 20.75 -10.39 14.99
N GLY A 635 20.64 -10.91 13.77
CA GLY A 635 20.77 -10.09 12.57
C GLY A 635 20.27 -10.80 11.33
N HIS A 636 19.81 -10.02 10.36
CA HIS A 636 19.35 -10.47 9.05
C HIS A 636 20.25 -9.89 7.98
N SER A 637 20.34 -10.56 6.82
CA SER A 637 21.14 -10.03 5.71
C SER A 637 20.61 -8.66 5.24
N TYR A 638 19.30 -8.43 5.32
CA TYR A 638 18.63 -7.18 4.93
C TYR A 638 18.28 -6.27 6.12
N THR A 639 18.90 -6.49 7.30
CA THR A 639 18.70 -5.60 8.45
C THR A 639 18.86 -4.14 8.04
N ALA A 640 17.82 -3.34 8.31
CA ALA A 640 17.72 -1.92 7.96
C ALA A 640 17.89 -1.60 6.47
N HIS A 641 17.41 -2.44 5.54
CA HIS A 641 17.57 -2.16 4.11
C HIS A 641 17.03 -0.78 3.72
N ALA A 642 17.87 0.01 3.03
CA ALA A 642 17.64 1.44 2.78
C ALA A 642 16.34 1.73 2.02
N VAL A 643 15.90 0.82 1.14
CA VAL A 643 14.62 0.93 0.42
C VAL A 643 13.44 0.88 1.40
N GLY A 644 13.40 -0.10 2.29
CA GLY A 644 12.36 -0.24 3.29
C GLY A 644 12.34 0.92 4.26
N CYS A 645 13.51 1.36 4.72
CA CYS A 645 13.60 2.50 5.64
C CYS A 645 13.08 3.80 4.99
N ALA A 646 13.45 4.08 3.73
CA ALA A 646 12.97 5.27 3.02
C ALA A 646 11.46 5.22 2.76
N VAL A 647 10.93 4.04 2.41
CA VAL A 647 9.48 3.84 2.23
C VAL A 647 8.76 4.01 3.56
N ALA A 648 9.30 3.48 4.65
CA ALA A 648 8.70 3.61 5.97
C ALA A 648 8.68 5.06 6.45
N GLU A 649 9.79 5.79 6.26
CA GLU A 649 9.85 7.22 6.57
C GLU A 649 8.78 8.01 5.81
N ALA A 650 8.66 7.77 4.49
CA ALA A 650 7.65 8.42 3.65
C ALA A 650 6.22 8.03 4.07
N SER A 651 5.98 6.77 4.40
CA SER A 651 4.69 6.25 4.85
C SER A 651 4.25 6.88 6.17
N VAL A 652 5.13 6.86 7.17
CA VAL A 652 4.82 7.43 8.49
C VAL A 652 4.57 8.94 8.39
N LYS A 653 5.38 9.68 7.62
CA LYS A 653 5.15 11.12 7.40
C LYS A 653 3.80 11.40 6.75
N GLU A 654 3.39 10.60 5.77
CA GLU A 654 2.10 10.78 5.11
C GLU A 654 0.92 10.43 6.02
N LEU A 655 1.03 9.35 6.80
CA LEU A 655 0.01 9.00 7.80
C LEU A 655 -0.17 10.10 8.85
N LEU A 656 0.93 10.64 9.37
CA LEU A 656 0.90 11.76 10.33
C LEU A 656 0.33 13.05 9.71
N ARG A 657 0.63 13.32 8.43
CA ARG A 657 0.06 14.45 7.69
C ARG A 657 -1.46 14.32 7.58
N ILE A 658 -1.96 13.12 7.27
CA ILE A 658 -3.39 12.84 7.17
C ILE A 658 -4.05 12.99 8.55
N GLU A 659 -3.47 12.40 9.60
CA GLU A 659 -3.98 12.48 10.98
C GLU A 659 -4.13 13.92 11.46
N GLY A 660 -3.18 14.80 11.14
CA GLY A 660 -3.21 16.22 11.50
C GLY A 660 -3.94 17.14 10.49
N GLY A 661 -4.47 16.60 9.40
CA GLY A 661 -5.03 17.37 8.28
C GLY A 661 -6.55 17.50 8.27
N GLU A 662 -7.06 18.43 7.44
CA GLU A 662 -8.51 18.61 7.21
C GLU A 662 -9.19 17.35 6.66
N GLU A 663 -8.43 16.49 5.96
CA GLU A 663 -8.91 15.20 5.46
C GLU A 663 -9.44 14.31 6.59
N TRP A 664 -8.74 14.24 7.72
CA TRP A 664 -9.18 13.47 8.89
C TRP A 664 -10.34 14.12 9.63
N GLU A 665 -10.35 15.45 9.74
CA GLU A 665 -11.46 16.19 10.36
C GLU A 665 -12.79 15.98 9.62
N ALA A 666 -12.76 15.81 8.30
CA ALA A 666 -13.95 15.44 7.53
C ALA A 666 -14.51 14.05 7.89
N PHE A 667 -13.69 13.13 8.39
CA PHE A 667 -14.13 11.82 8.92
C PHE A 667 -14.57 11.88 10.39
N ARG A 668 -14.09 12.88 11.15
CA ARG A 668 -14.51 13.12 12.54
C ARG A 668 -15.86 13.85 12.64
N ALA A 669 -16.26 14.54 11.58
CA ALA A 669 -17.56 15.20 11.51
C ALA A 669 -18.69 14.14 11.58
N PRO A 670 -19.68 14.31 12.48
CA PRO A 670 -20.71 13.30 12.77
C PRO A 670 -21.67 13.01 11.62
#